data_AF-A0A8D3CNQ5-F1
#
_entry.id   AF-A0A8D3CNQ5-F1
#
_cell.length_a   1.000
_cell.length_b   1.000
_cell.length_c   1.000
_cell.angle_alpha   90.00
_cell.angle_beta   90.00
_cell.angle_gamma   90.00
#
_symmetry.space_group_name_H-M   'P 1'
#
loop_
_entity.id
_entity.type
_entity.pdbx_description
1 polymer ?
#
loop_
_entity_poly.entity_id
_entity_poly.type
_entity_poly.pdbx_seq_one_letter_code
_entity_poly.pdbx_strand_id
1 'polypeptide(L)'
;MICNVNSIVFLLSQSDKLQEQQDLIAELQCQLTTPGLRSLGLNLRSRPHTAPMGSMQQSQNGCTYRQVSNQQTNSSFGDTSVRESLKSFEGVSEWGLLQAQQKIRELSVTIRMKEELIKELVKTGKDAQALNRQYSHKITALESEAVQARQELQEAQRQLQDLEKQEREISATDKTRAQECRQKIAAAQSKVQVLSQRQRDTARLANLPAQNERRVLELERSVQSMRQQQEQLQKRLRQESQQKRRLETEMQRRTHRVKELEIKNEQQQKILKIKTEEIAAFQRQRRSGSNGSVISLEEQQKIEEQKRWLDEEMERVLDQRRGLEDLEGELTKRETILAKKEALLQERSGLEIKRLRSSQALSKDLVTLSGRIESLERELSERNGLLRSSSAQDSEQIRQEISNLRQEKDSLLKQRVELDDKLRQGNLLSPEEERTLFQLDEAIEALDAAIEYKNEAITQRQRQLRASASMLSQWEMNLMAKLSYLSASETRALLCKYFDKVVSLREEERKLQLALAELEMQLDEQQKLVQWLENALDRTQLDTDRRLTQQQKEHERSVQLLLQQCRDEGFAGRQRQYEGWIHNLSQELNHYKAANVELTGVGSMERLTRCSEDSPGVRGVGQPDKPPRSREEMRELVNTPLPSTWRRSSLPMEEPAVMEELWLRAAGDVPINRVVQTGTGSWGGQTPLPVVKSRRESRRPSLNMGPLASNNALIDVRKNPV
;
A
#
# COMPACT_ATOMS: atom_id res chain seq x y z
N MET A 1 7.99 41.35 -24.26
CA MET A 1 6.92 41.42 -23.23
C MET A 1 6.05 40.16 -23.18
N ILE A 2 5.70 39.53 -24.30
CA ILE A 2 4.81 38.34 -24.33
C ILE A 2 5.43 37.08 -23.66
N CYS A 3 6.75 36.91 -23.69
CA CYS A 3 7.43 35.77 -23.04
C CYS A 3 7.42 35.80 -21.50
N ASN A 4 7.25 36.97 -20.88
CA ASN A 4 7.17 37.10 -19.42
C ASN A 4 5.78 36.72 -18.90
N VAL A 5 4.72 37.00 -19.66
CA VAL A 5 3.34 36.69 -19.24
C VAL A 5 3.12 35.18 -19.18
N ASN A 6 3.61 34.42 -20.16
CA ASN A 6 3.46 32.96 -20.16
C ASN A 6 4.26 32.28 -19.03
N SER A 7 5.42 32.83 -18.66
CA SER A 7 6.19 32.31 -17.52
C SER A 7 5.49 32.61 -16.19
N ILE A 8 4.87 33.78 -16.06
CA ILE A 8 4.09 34.15 -14.86
C ILE A 8 2.82 33.29 -14.75
N VAL A 9 2.11 33.05 -15.85
CA VAL A 9 0.91 32.18 -15.87
C VAL A 9 1.27 30.73 -15.53
N PHE A 10 2.43 30.24 -16.00
CA PHE A 10 2.91 28.90 -15.65
C PHE A 10 3.30 28.78 -14.17
N LEU A 11 3.93 29.82 -13.61
CA LEU A 11 4.28 29.86 -12.19
C LEU A 11 3.06 29.99 -11.28
N LEU A 12 2.06 30.78 -11.68
CA LEU A 12 0.78 30.87 -10.98
C LEU A 12 0.03 29.53 -11.02
N SER A 13 -0.04 28.88 -12.18
CA SER A 13 -0.67 27.55 -12.30
C SER A 13 0.04 26.46 -11.49
N GLN A 14 1.38 26.53 -11.35
CA GLN A 14 2.11 25.65 -10.44
C GLN A 14 1.86 25.98 -8.97
N SER A 15 1.77 27.27 -8.63
CA SER A 15 1.48 27.71 -7.26
C SER A 15 0.08 27.26 -6.82
N ASP A 16 -0.92 27.37 -7.70
CA ASP A 16 -2.30 26.95 -7.41
C ASP A 16 -2.39 25.44 -7.20
N LYS A 17 -1.65 24.65 -7.98
CA LYS A 17 -1.55 23.18 -7.78
C LYS A 17 -0.84 22.80 -6.48
N LEU A 18 0.15 23.58 -6.07
CA LEU A 18 0.84 23.37 -4.79
C LEU A 18 -0.07 23.73 -3.62
N GLN A 19 -0.89 24.77 -3.76
CA GLN A 19 -1.88 25.17 -2.77
C GLN A 19 -2.99 24.12 -2.64
N GLU A 20 -3.55 23.62 -3.75
CA GLU A 20 -4.52 22.52 -3.73
C GLU A 20 -3.96 21.26 -3.05
N GLN A 21 -2.68 20.93 -3.29
CA GLN A 21 -2.06 19.79 -2.62
C GLN A 21 -1.86 20.04 -1.12
N GLN A 22 -1.54 21.26 -0.70
CA GLN A 22 -1.43 21.62 0.71
C GLN A 22 -2.79 21.62 1.41
N ASP A 23 -3.84 22.09 0.75
CA ASP A 23 -5.21 22.09 1.27
C ASP A 23 -5.74 20.66 1.40
N LEU A 24 -5.44 19.78 0.44
CA LEU A 24 -5.78 18.35 0.52
C LEU A 24 -5.03 17.64 1.68
N ILE A 25 -3.76 18.00 1.91
CA ILE A 25 -2.99 17.48 3.04
C ILE A 25 -3.56 17.99 4.37
N ALA A 26 -3.95 19.26 4.44
CA ALA A 26 -4.57 19.84 5.63
C ALA A 26 -5.95 19.21 5.92
N GLU A 27 -6.74 18.93 4.89
CA GLU A 27 -8.02 18.23 5.00
C GLU A 27 -7.85 16.79 5.48
N LEU A 28 -6.88 16.06 4.92
CA LEU A 28 -6.52 14.70 5.37
C LEU A 28 -5.98 14.68 6.81
N GLN A 29 -5.23 15.71 7.23
CA GLN A 29 -4.76 15.83 8.61
C GLN A 29 -5.91 16.13 9.58
N CYS A 30 -6.88 16.97 9.20
CA CYS A 30 -8.09 17.23 9.98
C CYS A 30 -8.94 15.96 10.19
N GLN A 31 -9.08 15.12 9.16
CA GLN A 31 -9.80 13.83 9.24
C GLN A 31 -9.09 12.80 10.13
N LEU A 32 -7.76 12.90 10.30
CA LEU A 32 -6.97 12.03 11.17
C LEU A 32 -6.95 12.49 12.64
N THR A 33 -7.32 13.74 12.94
CA THR A 33 -7.30 14.33 14.29
C THR A 33 -8.62 14.29 15.06
N THR A 34 -9.67 13.66 14.54
CA THR A 34 -10.96 13.50 15.24
C THR A 34 -10.77 12.63 16.51
N PRO A 35 -11.04 13.13 17.74
CA PRO A 35 -10.71 12.41 18.99
C PRO A 35 -11.61 11.20 19.32
N GLY A 36 -12.40 10.68 18.38
CA GLY A 36 -13.46 9.71 18.64
C GLY A 36 -13.12 8.24 18.38
N LEU A 37 -11.94 7.90 17.83
CA LEU A 37 -11.70 6.57 17.23
C LEU A 37 -10.47 5.82 17.77
N ARG A 38 -9.90 6.24 18.90
CA ARG A 38 -8.75 5.57 19.54
C ARG A 38 -9.10 4.52 20.61
N SER A 39 -10.29 3.91 20.58
CA SER A 39 -10.69 2.90 21.57
C SER A 39 -11.19 1.55 21.02
N LEU A 40 -10.87 1.19 19.78
CA LEU A 40 -11.10 -0.17 19.29
C LEU A 40 -9.80 -0.75 18.75
N GLY A 41 -8.93 -1.14 19.69
CA GLY A 41 -7.82 -2.03 19.39
C GLY A 41 -8.36 -3.40 18.98
N LEU A 42 -8.42 -3.64 17.67
CA LEU A 42 -8.65 -4.96 17.10
C LEU A 42 -7.49 -5.89 17.46
N ASN A 43 -7.60 -6.57 18.61
CA ASN A 43 -6.78 -7.71 18.97
C ASN A 43 -7.23 -8.94 18.18
N LEU A 44 -6.85 -9.03 16.90
CA LEU A 44 -6.84 -10.30 16.19
C LEU A 44 -5.58 -11.07 16.59
N ARG A 45 -5.60 -11.67 17.79
CA ARG A 45 -4.61 -12.68 18.17
C ARG A 45 -5.05 -14.02 17.60
N SER A 46 -4.40 -14.46 16.52
CA SER A 46 -4.47 -15.83 16.04
C SER A 46 -4.09 -16.78 17.17
N ARG A 47 -5.04 -17.62 17.58
CA ARG A 47 -4.88 -18.65 18.61
C ARG A 47 -3.92 -19.73 18.07
N PRO A 48 -2.79 -20.04 18.71
CA PRO A 48 -1.94 -21.14 18.27
C PRO A 48 -2.64 -22.47 18.56
N HIS A 49 -2.80 -23.28 17.51
CA HIS A 49 -3.22 -24.67 17.61
C HIS A 49 -2.02 -25.50 18.09
N THR A 50 -1.96 -25.86 19.36
CA THR A 50 -1.16 -26.99 19.86
C THR A 50 -1.52 -27.28 21.32
N ALA A 51 -2.29 -28.34 21.56
CA ALA A 51 -2.23 -29.08 22.82
C ALA A 51 -2.47 -30.57 22.52
N PRO A 52 -1.71 -31.49 23.15
CA PRO A 52 -1.68 -32.90 22.80
C PRO A 52 -2.83 -33.68 23.45
N MET A 53 -3.24 -34.75 22.78
CA MET A 53 -4.08 -35.80 23.35
C MET A 53 -3.24 -36.75 24.22
N GLY A 54 -3.70 -37.01 25.45
CA GLY A 54 -3.50 -38.28 26.18
C GLY A 54 -2.64 -38.22 27.46
N SER A 55 -3.21 -38.47 28.64
CA SER A 55 -3.31 -39.81 29.25
C SER A 55 -3.75 -39.77 30.73
N MET A 56 -4.52 -40.81 31.07
CA MET A 56 -5.04 -41.33 32.34
C MET A 56 -4.62 -40.71 33.68
N GLN A 57 -5.61 -40.52 34.57
CA GLN A 57 -5.62 -41.24 35.85
C GLN A 57 -7.03 -41.38 36.43
N GLN A 58 -7.26 -42.59 36.92
CA GLN A 58 -8.42 -43.15 37.56
C GLN A 58 -8.50 -42.63 39.01
N SER A 59 -9.62 -42.04 39.41
CA SER A 59 -10.00 -41.98 40.82
C SER A 59 -11.50 -42.23 40.94
N GLN A 60 -11.81 -43.28 41.68
CA GLN A 60 -13.15 -43.70 42.07
C GLN A 60 -13.72 -42.76 43.16
N ASN A 61 -15.03 -42.90 43.37
CA ASN A 61 -15.90 -42.28 44.40
C ASN A 61 -16.56 -40.97 43.94
N GLY A 62 -17.87 -40.75 43.96
CA GLY A 62 -19.02 -41.53 44.43
C GLY A 62 -20.30 -40.77 44.03
N CYS A 63 -21.39 -41.49 43.85
CA CYS A 63 -22.67 -41.04 43.29
C CYS A 63 -23.30 -39.81 43.98
N THR A 64 -23.94 -38.95 43.17
CA THR A 64 -25.33 -38.53 43.44
C THR A 64 -26.04 -38.18 42.13
N TYR A 65 -27.05 -38.97 41.78
CA TYR A 65 -27.89 -38.78 40.60
C TYR A 65 -28.80 -37.56 40.80
N ARG A 66 -28.69 -36.56 39.92
CA ARG A 66 -29.78 -35.57 39.71
C ARG A 66 -30.43 -35.85 38.37
N GLN A 67 -31.66 -36.32 38.48
CA GLN A 67 -32.58 -36.65 37.41
C GLN A 67 -32.94 -35.36 36.64
N VAL A 68 -32.42 -35.21 35.42
CA VAL A 68 -32.84 -34.14 34.51
C VAL A 68 -34.00 -34.67 33.69
N SER A 69 -35.18 -34.13 33.99
CA SER A 69 -36.41 -34.35 33.25
C SER A 69 -36.26 -33.80 31.83
N ASN A 70 -36.35 -34.69 30.83
CA ASN A 70 -36.52 -34.31 29.44
C ASN A 70 -37.83 -33.52 29.25
N GLN A 71 -37.74 -32.25 28.91
CA GLN A 71 -38.80 -31.54 28.19
C GLN A 71 -38.38 -31.43 26.72
N GLN A 72 -39.05 -32.23 25.89
CA GLN A 72 -39.05 -32.08 24.44
C GLN A 72 -39.72 -30.76 24.07
N THR A 73 -38.94 -29.75 23.73
CA THR A 73 -39.39 -28.64 22.89
C THR A 73 -39.09 -29.01 21.44
N ASN A 74 -40.14 -29.38 20.70
CA ASN A 74 -40.08 -29.50 19.24
C ASN A 74 -39.86 -28.11 18.63
N SER A 75 -38.60 -27.73 18.39
CA SER A 75 -38.23 -26.56 17.58
C SER A 75 -37.74 -27.03 16.21
N SER A 76 -38.67 -27.37 15.32
CA SER A 76 -38.42 -27.81 13.93
C SER A 76 -37.97 -26.68 12.98
N PHE A 77 -37.66 -25.48 13.47
CA PHE A 77 -37.24 -24.34 12.66
C PHE A 77 -35.73 -24.02 12.72
N GLY A 78 -34.94 -24.78 13.50
CA GLY A 78 -33.50 -24.56 13.63
C GLY A 78 -32.62 -25.27 12.58
N ASP A 79 -33.08 -26.40 12.04
CA ASP A 79 -32.24 -27.24 11.15
C ASP A 79 -32.11 -26.69 9.72
N THR A 80 -33.03 -25.84 9.25
CA THR A 80 -32.93 -25.19 7.94
C THR A 80 -31.93 -24.03 7.94
N SER A 81 -31.93 -23.22 9.00
CA SER A 81 -31.04 -22.06 9.16
C SER A 81 -29.56 -22.45 9.29
N VAL A 82 -29.26 -23.56 10.00
CA VAL A 82 -27.90 -24.08 10.13
C VAL A 82 -27.38 -24.62 8.78
N ARG A 83 -28.25 -25.28 8.00
CA ARG A 83 -27.90 -25.84 6.70
C ARG A 83 -27.70 -24.78 5.61
N GLU A 84 -28.44 -23.67 5.67
CA GLU A 84 -28.27 -22.52 4.79
C GLU A 84 -27.06 -21.67 5.16
N SER A 85 -26.77 -21.49 6.46
CA SER A 85 -25.56 -20.81 6.95
C SER A 85 -24.28 -21.56 6.56
N LEU A 86 -24.29 -22.90 6.57
CA LEU A 86 -23.17 -23.74 6.12
C LEU A 86 -22.88 -23.60 4.62
N LYS A 87 -23.91 -23.47 3.77
CA LYS A 87 -23.75 -23.24 2.33
C LYS A 87 -23.31 -21.80 2.02
N SER A 88 -23.76 -20.83 2.81
CA SER A 88 -23.31 -19.44 2.72
C SER A 88 -21.80 -19.32 2.98
N PHE A 89 -21.29 -20.06 3.98
CA PHE A 89 -19.87 -20.04 4.34
C PHE A 89 -18.94 -20.67 3.28
N GLU A 90 -19.40 -21.72 2.58
CA GLU A 90 -18.68 -22.32 1.44
C GLU A 90 -18.58 -21.36 0.25
N GLY A 91 -19.67 -20.64 -0.08
CA GLY A 91 -19.71 -19.74 -1.23
C GLY A 91 -18.84 -18.48 -1.08
N VAL A 92 -18.76 -17.90 0.12
CA VAL A 92 -17.94 -16.70 0.40
C VAL A 92 -16.44 -17.02 0.28
N SER A 93 -16.02 -18.19 0.76
CA SER A 93 -14.61 -18.63 0.71
C SER A 93 -14.18 -19.00 -0.71
N GLU A 94 -15.08 -19.60 -1.50
CA GLU A 94 -14.81 -19.99 -2.89
C GLU A 94 -14.70 -18.78 -3.83
N TRP A 95 -15.50 -17.74 -3.60
CA TRP A 95 -15.41 -16.49 -4.37
C TRP A 95 -14.10 -15.74 -4.10
N GLY A 96 -13.65 -15.69 -2.84
CA GLY A 96 -12.35 -15.12 -2.47
C GLY A 96 -11.15 -15.85 -3.13
N LEU A 97 -11.23 -17.17 -3.27
CA LEU A 97 -10.22 -17.98 -3.96
C LEU A 97 -10.12 -17.62 -5.46
N LEU A 98 -11.25 -17.56 -6.15
CA LEU A 98 -11.31 -17.22 -7.57
C LEU A 98 -10.82 -15.80 -7.82
N GLN A 99 -11.17 -14.87 -6.94
CA GLN A 99 -10.71 -13.50 -6.98
C GLN A 99 -9.19 -13.41 -6.82
N ALA A 100 -8.60 -14.10 -5.83
CA ALA A 100 -7.16 -14.12 -5.63
C ALA A 100 -6.42 -14.72 -6.84
N GLN A 101 -6.97 -15.78 -7.45
CA GLN A 101 -6.44 -16.34 -8.69
C GLN A 101 -6.47 -15.35 -9.85
N GLN A 102 -7.57 -14.61 -10.00
CA GLN A 102 -7.69 -13.57 -11.02
C GLN A 102 -6.67 -12.45 -10.79
N LYS A 103 -6.51 -11.95 -9.56
CA LYS A 103 -5.52 -10.92 -9.21
C LYS A 103 -4.08 -11.37 -9.50
N ILE A 104 -3.74 -12.64 -9.23
CA ILE A 104 -2.43 -13.21 -9.59
C ILE A 104 -2.20 -13.20 -11.12
N ARG A 105 -3.22 -13.59 -11.91
CA ARG A 105 -3.13 -13.56 -13.38
C ARG A 105 -2.95 -12.13 -13.89
N GLU A 106 -3.69 -11.19 -13.30
CA GLU A 106 -3.65 -9.79 -13.69
C GLU A 106 -2.28 -9.15 -13.42
N LEU A 107 -1.73 -9.38 -12.22
CA LEU A 107 -0.36 -8.99 -11.87
C LEU A 107 0.67 -9.62 -12.83
N SER A 108 0.49 -10.89 -13.20
CA SER A 108 1.40 -11.59 -14.13
C SER A 108 1.46 -10.91 -15.50
N VAL A 109 0.32 -10.45 -16.02
CA VAL A 109 0.26 -9.72 -17.30
C VAL A 109 0.99 -8.37 -17.17
N THR A 110 0.71 -7.62 -16.11
CA THR A 110 1.32 -6.30 -15.88
C THR A 110 2.84 -6.39 -15.68
N ILE A 111 3.32 -7.38 -14.91
CA ILE A 111 4.74 -7.68 -14.73
C ILE A 111 5.41 -7.94 -16.09
N ARG A 112 4.84 -8.83 -16.92
CA ARG A 112 5.39 -9.12 -18.25
C ARG A 112 5.45 -7.89 -19.13
N MET A 113 4.39 -7.07 -19.13
CA MET A 113 4.36 -5.83 -19.91
C MET A 113 5.48 -4.87 -19.50
N LYS A 114 5.71 -4.68 -18.19
CA LYS A 114 6.78 -3.81 -17.68
C LYS A 114 8.17 -4.39 -17.93
N GLU A 115 8.35 -5.71 -17.82
CA GLU A 115 9.62 -6.38 -18.16
C GLU A 115 9.99 -6.22 -19.64
N GLU A 116 9.01 -6.33 -20.54
CA GLU A 116 9.22 -6.04 -21.96
C GLU A 116 9.61 -4.58 -22.18
N LEU A 117 8.94 -3.64 -21.52
CA LEU A 117 9.29 -2.21 -21.61
C LEU A 117 10.70 -1.95 -21.08
N ILE A 118 11.10 -2.58 -19.97
CA ILE A 118 12.48 -2.50 -19.45
C ILE A 118 13.48 -2.97 -20.50
N LYS A 119 13.22 -4.12 -21.15
CA LYS A 119 14.09 -4.64 -22.22
C LYS A 119 14.24 -3.66 -23.37
N GLU A 120 13.14 -3.05 -23.82
CA GLU A 120 13.16 -2.04 -24.88
C GLU A 120 13.92 -0.78 -24.44
N LEU A 121 13.65 -0.24 -23.25
CA LEU A 121 14.35 0.93 -22.70
C LEU A 121 15.87 0.70 -22.56
N VAL A 122 16.29 -0.49 -22.14
CA VAL A 122 17.71 -0.86 -22.06
C VAL A 122 18.34 -0.93 -23.45
N LYS A 123 17.63 -1.49 -24.43
CA LYS A 123 18.10 -1.54 -25.82
C LYS A 123 18.26 -0.14 -26.40
N THR A 124 17.21 0.70 -26.29
CA THR A 124 17.25 2.09 -26.73
C THR A 124 18.31 2.90 -26.00
N GLY A 125 18.50 2.67 -24.70
CA GLY A 125 19.56 3.30 -23.91
C GLY A 125 20.96 2.99 -24.46
N LYS A 126 21.24 1.72 -24.79
CA LYS A 126 22.49 1.31 -25.45
C LYS A 126 22.64 1.94 -26.83
N ASP A 127 21.56 1.97 -27.61
CA ASP A 127 21.60 2.56 -28.96
C ASP A 127 21.83 4.07 -28.95
N ALA A 128 21.18 4.78 -28.02
CA ALA A 128 21.39 6.19 -27.75
C ALA A 128 22.80 6.44 -27.22
N GLN A 129 23.34 5.58 -26.35
CA GLN A 129 24.72 5.70 -25.87
C GLN A 129 25.75 5.52 -27.00
N ALA A 130 25.53 4.57 -27.91
CA ALA A 130 26.40 4.38 -29.08
C ALA A 130 26.39 5.60 -30.01
N LEU A 131 25.21 6.17 -30.30
CA LEU A 131 25.08 7.43 -31.04
C LEU A 131 25.75 8.59 -30.29
N ASN A 132 25.53 8.70 -28.98
CA ASN A 132 26.12 9.73 -28.16
C ASN A 132 27.66 9.66 -28.16
N ARG A 133 28.26 8.47 -28.19
CA ARG A 133 29.71 8.33 -28.40
C ARG A 133 30.12 8.91 -29.75
N GLN A 134 29.41 8.63 -30.84
CA GLN A 134 29.69 9.21 -32.17
C GLN A 134 29.56 10.75 -32.15
N TYR A 135 28.50 11.26 -31.52
CA TYR A 135 28.30 12.70 -31.35
C TYR A 135 29.35 13.33 -30.45
N SER A 136 29.82 12.65 -29.40
CA SER A 136 30.88 13.15 -28.51
C SER A 136 32.19 13.34 -29.27
N HIS A 137 32.58 12.37 -30.11
CA HIS A 137 33.74 12.55 -31.00
C HIS A 137 33.53 13.73 -31.96
N LYS A 138 32.32 13.86 -32.54
CA LYS A 138 32.02 15.00 -33.42
C LYS A 138 32.01 16.33 -32.66
N ILE A 139 31.56 16.37 -31.41
CA ILE A 139 31.60 17.53 -30.52
C ILE A 139 33.05 17.93 -30.28
N THR A 140 33.93 17.01 -29.89
CA THR A 140 35.36 17.34 -29.69
C THR A 140 36.02 17.89 -30.95
N ALA A 141 35.65 17.37 -32.13
CA ALA A 141 36.12 17.92 -33.40
C ALA A 141 35.56 19.33 -33.67
N LEU A 142 34.26 19.55 -33.48
CA LEU A 142 33.63 20.89 -33.62
C LEU A 142 34.12 21.88 -32.56
N GLU A 143 34.47 21.42 -31.37
CA GLU A 143 35.10 22.21 -30.31
C GLU A 143 36.52 22.62 -30.71
N SER A 144 37.31 21.70 -31.28
CA SER A 144 38.62 22.04 -31.82
C SER A 144 38.53 23.05 -32.96
N GLU A 145 37.54 22.91 -33.85
CA GLU A 145 37.28 23.85 -34.94
C GLU A 145 36.78 25.21 -34.42
N ALA A 146 35.95 25.22 -33.37
CA ALA A 146 35.50 26.44 -32.72
C ALA A 146 36.65 27.15 -31.98
N VAL A 147 37.58 26.40 -31.37
CA VAL A 147 38.79 26.95 -30.75
C VAL A 147 39.73 27.52 -31.81
N GLN A 148 39.94 26.80 -32.93
CA GLN A 148 40.71 27.31 -34.07
C GLN A 148 40.08 28.58 -34.64
N ALA A 149 38.77 28.60 -34.88
CA ALA A 149 38.06 29.80 -35.34
C ALA A 149 38.14 30.97 -34.35
N ARG A 150 38.20 30.70 -33.04
CA ARG A 150 38.46 31.72 -32.00
C ARG A 150 39.89 32.24 -32.04
N GLN A 151 40.87 31.39 -32.33
CA GLN A 151 42.28 31.78 -32.49
C GLN A 151 42.45 32.63 -33.75
N GLU A 152 41.89 32.20 -34.88
CA GLU A 152 41.86 32.98 -36.14
C GLU A 152 41.14 34.32 -35.94
N LEU A 153 40.03 34.35 -35.18
CA LEU A 153 39.37 35.59 -34.79
C LEU A 153 40.31 36.52 -34.01
N GLN A 154 41.03 35.98 -33.03
CA GLN A 154 41.99 36.75 -32.22
C GLN A 154 43.17 37.26 -33.07
N GLU A 155 43.67 36.46 -34.00
CA GLU A 155 44.73 36.85 -34.93
C GLU A 155 44.27 37.92 -35.91
N ALA A 156 43.08 37.76 -36.50
CA ALA A 156 42.46 38.78 -37.34
C ALA A 156 42.20 40.06 -36.56
N GLN A 157 41.77 39.97 -35.29
CA GLN A 157 41.63 41.12 -34.40
C GLN A 157 42.97 41.82 -34.11
N ARG A 158 44.05 41.07 -33.89
CA ARG A 158 45.40 41.63 -33.71
C ARG A 158 45.89 42.33 -34.98
N GLN A 159 45.74 41.69 -36.14
CA GLN A 159 46.08 42.26 -37.44
C GLN A 159 45.28 43.55 -37.71
N LEU A 160 44.00 43.57 -37.36
CA LEU A 160 43.16 44.76 -37.48
C LEU A 160 43.62 45.87 -36.53
N GLN A 161 43.98 45.55 -35.28
CA GLN A 161 44.55 46.51 -34.33
C GLN A 161 45.92 47.06 -34.77
N ASP A 162 46.76 46.24 -35.38
CA ASP A 162 48.07 46.66 -35.88
C ASP A 162 47.95 47.51 -37.16
N LEU A 163 46.99 47.17 -38.04
CA LEU A 163 46.59 48.02 -39.17
C LEU A 163 45.98 49.35 -38.68
N GLU A 164 45.11 49.35 -37.64
CA GLU A 164 44.54 50.57 -37.03
C GLU A 164 45.62 51.44 -36.33
N LYS A 165 46.70 50.85 -35.82
CA LYS A 165 47.88 51.59 -35.31
C LYS A 165 48.70 52.20 -36.45
N GLN A 166 48.85 51.50 -37.58
CA GLN A 166 49.47 52.00 -38.81
C GLN A 166 48.61 53.04 -39.55
N GLU A 167 47.28 52.98 -39.41
CA GLU A 167 46.28 53.89 -40.03
C GLU A 167 46.41 55.35 -39.54
N ARG A 168 47.25 55.62 -38.55
CA ARG A 168 47.69 56.99 -38.20
C ARG A 168 48.49 57.66 -39.34
N GLU A 169 48.96 56.91 -40.33
CA GLU A 169 49.54 57.39 -41.60
C GLU A 169 48.77 56.76 -42.80
N ILE A 170 48.43 57.55 -43.82
CA ILE A 170 47.22 57.38 -44.66
C ILE A 170 47.43 56.54 -45.95
N SER A 171 46.51 55.60 -46.24
CA SER A 171 46.26 55.01 -47.58
C SER A 171 44.81 54.49 -47.76
N ALA A 172 44.23 54.65 -48.97
CA ALA A 172 42.88 54.17 -49.33
C ALA A 172 42.78 52.64 -49.48
N THR A 173 43.89 51.97 -49.82
CA THR A 173 43.96 50.50 -49.92
C THR A 173 44.02 49.83 -48.55
N ASP A 174 44.42 50.57 -47.50
CA ASP A 174 44.45 50.04 -46.13
C ASP A 174 43.06 50.12 -45.47
N LYS A 175 42.20 51.07 -45.89
CA LYS A 175 40.78 51.12 -45.49
C LYS A 175 39.99 49.93 -46.03
N THR A 176 40.19 49.52 -47.29
CA THR A 176 39.53 48.33 -47.85
C THR A 176 40.02 47.05 -47.17
N ARG A 177 41.32 46.94 -46.89
CA ARG A 177 41.90 45.82 -46.12
C ARG A 177 41.39 45.74 -44.68
N ALA A 178 41.26 46.87 -43.99
CA ALA A 178 40.69 46.94 -42.64
C ALA A 178 39.20 46.54 -42.65
N GLN A 179 38.44 47.00 -43.65
CA GLN A 179 37.03 46.62 -43.82
C GLN A 179 36.85 45.13 -44.12
N GLU A 180 37.71 44.56 -44.96
CA GLU A 180 37.78 43.10 -45.19
C GLU A 180 38.13 42.33 -43.90
N CYS A 181 39.05 42.85 -43.09
CA CYS A 181 39.36 42.28 -41.78
C CYS A 181 38.15 42.35 -40.83
N ARG A 182 37.39 43.45 -40.80
CA ARG A 182 36.15 43.56 -40.02
C ARG A 182 35.11 42.54 -40.48
N GLN A 183 34.98 42.33 -41.78
CA GLN A 183 34.05 41.35 -42.35
C GLN A 183 34.46 39.91 -42.02
N LYS A 184 35.77 39.60 -42.02
CA LYS A 184 36.32 38.31 -41.56
C LYS A 184 36.07 38.07 -40.07
N ILE A 185 36.23 39.10 -39.23
CA ILE A 185 35.92 39.02 -37.79
C ILE A 185 34.42 38.73 -37.58
N ALA A 186 33.53 39.42 -38.28
CA ALA A 186 32.08 39.18 -38.17
C ALA A 186 31.68 37.77 -38.63
N ALA A 187 32.29 37.26 -39.72
CA ALA A 187 32.09 35.90 -40.19
C ALA A 187 32.62 34.83 -39.20
N ALA A 188 33.78 35.06 -38.60
CA ALA A 188 34.33 34.17 -37.59
C ALA A 188 33.50 34.18 -36.29
N GLN A 189 32.98 35.33 -35.87
CA GLN A 189 32.07 35.44 -34.72
C GLN A 189 30.77 34.66 -34.92
N SER A 190 30.14 34.78 -36.09
CA SER A 190 28.91 34.03 -36.39
C SER A 190 29.17 32.51 -36.44
N LYS A 191 30.32 32.09 -37.02
CA LYS A 191 30.76 30.68 -37.02
C LYS A 191 30.91 30.14 -35.60
N VAL A 192 31.55 30.88 -34.69
CA VAL A 192 31.70 30.49 -33.27
C VAL A 192 30.33 30.38 -32.57
N GLN A 193 29.39 31.28 -32.86
CA GLN A 193 28.06 31.26 -32.25
C GLN A 193 27.26 30.02 -32.68
N VAL A 194 27.24 29.70 -33.98
CA VAL A 194 26.56 28.51 -34.54
C VAL A 194 27.16 27.23 -33.97
N LEU A 195 28.49 27.12 -33.91
CA LEU A 195 29.16 25.96 -33.35
C LEU A 195 28.84 25.79 -31.85
N SER A 196 28.83 26.88 -31.08
CA SER A 196 28.47 26.84 -29.65
C SER A 196 27.00 26.44 -29.40
N GLN A 197 26.07 26.84 -30.27
CA GLN A 197 24.67 26.45 -30.16
C GLN A 197 24.49 24.96 -30.47
N ARG A 198 25.11 24.47 -31.54
CA ARG A 198 25.10 23.06 -31.92
C ARG A 198 25.70 22.16 -30.84
N GLN A 199 26.73 22.63 -30.14
CA GLN A 199 27.31 21.95 -28.98
C GLN A 199 26.28 21.78 -27.85
N ARG A 200 25.54 22.84 -27.48
CA ARG A 200 24.51 22.78 -26.42
C ARG A 200 23.37 21.82 -26.76
N ASP A 201 22.89 21.86 -28.00
CA ASP A 201 21.77 21.01 -28.43
C ASP A 201 22.18 19.53 -28.45
N THR A 202 23.42 19.24 -28.84
CA THR A 202 23.95 17.87 -28.82
C THR A 202 24.26 17.39 -27.39
N ALA A 203 24.68 18.28 -26.49
CA ALA A 203 24.84 17.95 -25.07
C ALA A 203 23.52 17.58 -24.38
N ARG A 204 22.38 18.12 -24.84
CA ARG A 204 21.05 17.73 -24.35
C ARG A 204 20.68 16.30 -24.76
N LEU A 205 21.06 15.87 -25.96
CA LEU A 205 20.88 14.49 -26.42
C LEU A 205 21.72 13.51 -25.57
N ALA A 206 22.84 13.97 -25.00
CA ALA A 206 23.67 13.15 -24.13
C ALA A 206 23.02 12.77 -22.79
N ASN A 207 21.95 13.46 -22.37
CA ASN A 207 21.22 13.15 -21.14
C ASN A 207 20.13 12.09 -21.31
N LEU A 208 19.76 11.73 -22.54
CA LEU A 208 18.71 10.75 -22.84
C LEU A 208 19.01 9.35 -22.27
N PRO A 209 20.25 8.81 -22.34
CA PRO A 209 20.58 7.51 -21.73
C PRO A 209 20.43 7.52 -20.21
N ALA A 210 20.84 8.59 -19.53
CA ALA A 210 20.74 8.72 -18.08
C ALA A 210 19.26 8.81 -17.62
N GLN A 211 18.38 9.41 -18.43
CA GLN A 211 16.95 9.42 -18.18
C GLN A 211 16.34 8.01 -18.31
N ASN A 212 16.75 7.24 -19.33
CA ASN A 212 16.29 5.87 -19.52
C ASN A 212 16.75 4.94 -18.39
N GLU A 213 17.99 5.08 -17.90
CA GLU A 213 18.50 4.32 -16.74
C GLU A 213 17.67 4.57 -15.47
N ARG A 214 17.31 5.83 -15.19
CA ARG A 214 16.44 6.16 -14.05
C ARG A 214 15.06 5.51 -14.16
N ARG A 215 14.46 5.56 -15.36
CA ARG A 215 13.16 4.94 -15.66
C ARG A 215 13.22 3.41 -15.52
N VAL A 216 14.29 2.78 -15.99
CA VAL A 216 14.52 1.34 -15.83
C VAL A 216 14.58 0.97 -14.35
N LEU A 217 15.36 1.67 -13.54
CA LEU A 217 15.47 1.41 -12.10
C LEU A 217 14.13 1.57 -11.35
N GLU A 218 13.28 2.49 -11.79
CA GLU A 218 11.94 2.69 -11.23
C GLU A 218 10.99 1.54 -11.61
N LEU A 219 10.98 1.15 -12.90
CA LEU A 219 10.20 0.02 -13.38
C LEU A 219 10.65 -1.30 -12.75
N GLU A 220 11.96 -1.51 -12.55
CA GLU A 220 12.51 -2.67 -11.86
C GLU A 220 12.02 -2.77 -10.42
N ARG A 221 12.03 -1.65 -9.67
CA ARG A 221 11.46 -1.58 -8.31
C ARG A 221 9.96 -1.89 -8.30
N SER A 222 9.20 -1.35 -9.27
CA SER A 222 7.77 -1.65 -9.41
C SER A 222 7.51 -3.12 -9.69
N VAL A 223 8.26 -3.74 -10.62
CA VAL A 223 8.17 -5.17 -10.94
C VAL A 223 8.53 -6.04 -9.75
N GLN A 224 9.57 -5.70 -8.99
CA GLN A 224 9.95 -6.41 -7.77
C GLN A 224 8.83 -6.37 -6.72
N SER A 225 8.24 -5.20 -6.48
CA SER A 225 7.11 -5.05 -5.56
C SER A 225 5.90 -5.91 -6.00
N MET A 226 5.52 -5.86 -7.28
CA MET A 226 4.43 -6.68 -7.81
C MET A 226 4.71 -8.18 -7.72
N ARG A 227 5.96 -8.61 -7.92
CA ARG A 227 6.36 -10.02 -7.74
C ARG A 227 6.24 -10.47 -6.29
N GLN A 228 6.65 -9.63 -5.33
CA GLN A 228 6.46 -9.90 -3.91
C GLN A 228 4.96 -10.03 -3.57
N GLN A 229 4.12 -9.12 -4.07
CA GLN A 229 2.67 -9.19 -3.89
C GLN A 229 2.09 -10.48 -4.50
N GLN A 230 2.52 -10.84 -5.72
CA GLN A 230 2.11 -12.06 -6.39
C GLN A 230 2.50 -13.32 -5.59
N GLU A 231 3.72 -13.37 -5.05
CA GLU A 231 4.20 -14.48 -4.24
C GLU A 231 3.42 -14.61 -2.92
N GLN A 232 3.15 -13.49 -2.25
CA GLN A 232 2.33 -13.45 -1.04
C GLN A 232 0.91 -13.98 -1.31
N LEU A 233 0.28 -13.53 -2.41
CA LEU A 233 -1.04 -14.02 -2.82
C LEU A 233 -1.01 -15.51 -3.15
N GLN A 234 0.01 -15.99 -3.85
CA GLN A 234 0.17 -17.42 -4.14
C GLN A 234 0.37 -18.25 -2.87
N LYS A 235 1.13 -17.76 -1.90
CA LYS A 235 1.34 -18.44 -0.61
C LYS A 235 0.03 -18.55 0.18
N ARG A 236 -0.74 -17.45 0.27
CA ARG A 236 -2.07 -17.44 0.89
C ARG A 236 -3.02 -18.40 0.17
N LEU A 237 -3.06 -18.37 -1.16
CA LEU A 237 -3.89 -19.28 -1.96
C LEU A 237 -3.57 -20.76 -1.70
N ARG A 238 -2.28 -21.12 -1.58
CA ARG A 238 -1.86 -22.49 -1.23
C ARG A 238 -2.31 -22.88 0.17
N GLN A 239 -2.22 -21.97 1.13
CA GLN A 239 -2.66 -22.20 2.52
C GLN A 239 -4.18 -22.39 2.58
N GLU A 240 -4.96 -21.51 1.96
CA GLU A 240 -6.42 -21.61 1.86
C GLU A 240 -6.86 -22.90 1.16
N SER A 241 -6.23 -23.28 0.05
CA SER A 241 -6.52 -24.54 -0.64
C SER A 241 -6.21 -25.78 0.22
N GLN A 242 -5.17 -25.73 1.03
CA GLN A 242 -4.84 -26.81 1.98
C GLN A 242 -5.81 -26.84 3.15
N GLN A 243 -6.23 -25.69 3.67
CA GLN A 243 -7.23 -25.58 4.73
C GLN A 243 -8.60 -26.08 4.26
N LYS A 244 -9.06 -25.67 3.08
CA LYS A 244 -10.30 -26.18 2.44
C LYS A 244 -10.28 -27.71 2.38
N ARG A 245 -9.20 -28.31 1.86
CA ARG A 245 -9.06 -29.78 1.82
C ARG A 245 -9.12 -30.44 3.20
N ARG A 246 -8.50 -29.85 4.22
CA ARG A 246 -8.56 -30.38 5.60
C ARG A 246 -9.99 -30.32 6.15
N LEU A 247 -10.66 -29.18 5.99
CA LEU A 247 -12.04 -28.99 6.43
C LEU A 247 -13.01 -29.91 5.69
N GLU A 248 -12.84 -30.10 4.38
CA GLU A 248 -13.64 -31.05 3.58
C GLU A 248 -13.50 -32.48 4.11
N THR A 249 -12.28 -32.95 4.43
CA THR A 249 -12.10 -34.28 5.01
C THR A 249 -12.74 -34.42 6.39
N GLU A 250 -12.69 -33.37 7.22
CA GLU A 250 -13.30 -33.36 8.54
C GLU A 250 -14.84 -33.31 8.45
N MET A 251 -15.36 -32.52 7.52
CA MET A 251 -16.79 -32.47 7.19
C MET A 251 -17.28 -33.85 6.75
N GLN A 252 -16.54 -34.55 5.88
CA GLN A 252 -16.89 -35.92 5.47
C GLN A 252 -16.94 -36.86 6.68
N ARG A 253 -15.95 -36.83 7.57
CA ARG A 253 -15.96 -37.64 8.81
C ARG A 253 -17.16 -37.34 9.70
N ARG A 254 -17.46 -36.05 9.93
CA ARG A 254 -18.63 -35.63 10.71
C ARG A 254 -19.94 -36.06 10.05
N THR A 255 -20.02 -35.96 8.73
CA THR A 255 -21.19 -36.40 7.96
C THR A 255 -21.42 -37.91 8.15
N HIS A 256 -20.35 -38.73 8.13
CA HIS A 256 -20.45 -40.15 8.44
C HIS A 256 -20.92 -40.38 9.89
N ARG A 257 -20.37 -39.64 10.85
CA ARG A 257 -20.74 -39.77 12.26
C ARG A 257 -22.18 -39.36 12.55
N VAL A 258 -22.68 -38.31 11.89
CA VAL A 258 -24.09 -37.89 11.99
C VAL A 258 -25.00 -38.99 11.47
N LYS A 259 -24.72 -39.57 10.30
CA LYS A 259 -25.49 -40.71 9.78
C LYS A 259 -25.53 -41.89 10.76
N GLU A 260 -24.41 -42.21 11.43
CA GLU A 260 -24.39 -43.25 12.47
C GLU A 260 -25.26 -42.90 13.68
N LEU A 261 -25.25 -41.64 14.12
CA LEU A 261 -26.03 -41.17 15.27
C LEU A 261 -27.52 -41.06 14.93
N GLU A 262 -27.88 -40.64 13.71
CA GLU A 262 -29.26 -40.63 13.19
C GLU A 262 -29.86 -42.04 13.26
N ILE A 263 -29.15 -43.05 12.76
CA ILE A 263 -29.59 -44.46 12.83
C ILE A 263 -29.81 -44.89 14.28
N LYS A 264 -28.92 -44.53 15.21
CA LYS A 264 -29.07 -44.86 16.64
C LYS A 264 -30.23 -44.11 17.30
N ASN A 265 -30.46 -42.85 16.93
CA ASN A 265 -31.56 -42.05 17.45
C ASN A 265 -32.91 -42.56 16.94
N GLU A 266 -33.02 -42.94 15.67
CA GLU A 266 -34.22 -43.60 15.13
C GLU A 266 -34.56 -44.89 15.89
N GLN A 267 -33.55 -45.68 16.25
CA GLN A 267 -33.74 -46.87 17.10
C GLN A 267 -34.27 -46.50 18.50
N GLN A 268 -33.73 -45.45 19.14
CA GLN A 268 -34.18 -44.98 20.45
C GLN A 268 -35.59 -44.39 20.41
N GLN A 269 -35.94 -43.64 19.37
CA GLN A 269 -37.28 -43.06 19.20
C GLN A 269 -38.35 -44.14 19.05
N LYS A 270 -38.06 -45.26 18.37
CA LYS A 270 -38.98 -46.41 18.30
C LYS A 270 -39.28 -46.97 19.69
N ILE A 271 -38.28 -47.06 20.56
CA ILE A 271 -38.44 -47.53 21.95
C ILE A 271 -39.26 -46.53 22.78
N LEU A 272 -39.00 -45.23 22.63
CA LEU A 272 -39.71 -44.19 23.39
C LEU A 272 -41.18 -44.05 23.00
N LYS A 273 -41.54 -44.23 21.73
CA LYS A 273 -42.94 -44.18 21.28
C LYS A 273 -43.79 -45.24 21.98
N ILE A 274 -43.28 -46.46 22.09
CA ILE A 274 -43.95 -47.58 22.78
C ILE A 274 -44.22 -47.22 24.26
N LYS A 275 -43.21 -46.70 24.96
CA LYS A 275 -43.35 -46.32 26.38
C LYS A 275 -44.25 -45.11 26.62
N THR A 276 -44.35 -44.20 25.65
CA THR A 276 -45.19 -42.98 25.78
C THR A 276 -46.67 -43.31 25.57
N GLU A 277 -47.01 -44.25 24.69
CA GLU A 277 -48.37 -44.77 24.55
C GLU A 277 -48.86 -45.46 25.84
N GLU A 278 -47.98 -46.19 26.54
CA GLU A 278 -48.27 -46.79 27.85
C GLU A 278 -48.57 -45.73 28.93
N ILE A 279 -47.81 -44.63 28.97
CA ILE A 279 -48.00 -43.54 29.95
C ILE A 279 -49.24 -42.69 29.62
N ALA A 280 -49.52 -42.44 28.35
CA ALA A 280 -50.68 -41.68 27.90
C ALA A 280 -52.01 -42.42 28.19
N ALA A 281 -52.01 -43.76 28.17
CA ALA A 281 -53.15 -44.56 28.61
C ALA A 281 -53.48 -44.35 30.11
N PHE A 282 -52.47 -44.10 30.94
CA PHE A 282 -52.59 -43.97 32.40
C PHE A 282 -53.09 -42.59 32.86
N GLN A 283 -52.80 -41.53 32.10
CA GLN A 283 -53.11 -40.15 32.50
C GLN A 283 -54.52 -39.69 32.10
N ARG A 284 -55.16 -40.33 31.11
CA ARG A 284 -56.56 -40.06 30.74
C ARG A 284 -57.58 -40.38 31.84
N GLN A 285 -57.17 -41.13 32.87
CA GLN A 285 -58.04 -41.53 33.97
C GLN A 285 -58.13 -40.53 35.14
N ARG A 286 -57.35 -39.43 35.15
CA ARG A 286 -57.12 -38.64 36.38
C ARG A 286 -57.48 -37.15 36.38
N ARG A 287 -58.17 -36.57 35.38
CA ARG A 287 -58.42 -35.12 35.37
C ARG A 287 -59.84 -34.73 34.93
N SER A 288 -60.71 -34.45 35.92
CA SER A 288 -61.96 -33.67 35.77
C SER A 288 -62.16 -32.73 36.97
N GLY A 289 -62.28 -31.42 36.71
CA GLY A 289 -62.86 -30.35 37.56
C GLY A 289 -61.91 -29.53 38.45
N SER A 290 -62.11 -28.23 38.77
CA SER A 290 -62.87 -27.08 38.21
C SER A 290 -62.53 -25.80 39.02
N ASN A 291 -62.33 -24.69 38.30
CA ASN A 291 -62.48 -23.22 38.52
C ASN A 291 -62.32 -22.48 39.88
N GLY A 292 -61.79 -21.24 39.76
CA GLY A 292 -61.45 -20.29 40.84
C GLY A 292 -62.31 -19.02 40.92
N SER A 293 -62.07 -18.23 41.98
CA SER A 293 -62.83 -17.05 42.42
C SER A 293 -61.93 -15.80 42.50
N VAL A 294 -62.56 -14.62 42.36
CA VAL A 294 -62.01 -13.25 42.20
C VAL A 294 -61.65 -12.63 43.57
N ILE A 295 -60.57 -11.83 43.62
CA ILE A 295 -59.86 -11.32 44.82
C ILE A 295 -60.10 -9.79 45.01
N SER A 296 -60.24 -9.34 46.27
CA SER A 296 -60.60 -8.01 46.79
C SER A 296 -59.48 -6.95 46.71
N LEU A 297 -59.84 -5.66 46.78
CA LEU A 297 -58.95 -4.48 46.64
C LEU A 297 -57.87 -4.35 47.73
N GLU A 298 -58.12 -4.88 48.92
CA GLU A 298 -57.16 -4.89 50.04
C GLU A 298 -56.08 -5.97 49.83
N GLU A 299 -56.44 -7.05 49.14
CA GLU A 299 -55.50 -8.05 48.63
C GLU A 299 -54.66 -7.45 47.49
N GLN A 300 -55.20 -6.51 46.70
CA GLN A 300 -54.45 -5.82 45.65
C GLN A 300 -53.33 -4.89 46.21
N GLN A 301 -53.54 -4.18 47.32
CA GLN A 301 -52.47 -3.38 47.96
C GLN A 301 -51.36 -4.25 48.57
N LYS A 302 -51.72 -5.37 49.20
CA LYS A 302 -50.75 -6.37 49.66
C LYS A 302 -49.96 -6.95 48.49
N ILE A 303 -50.60 -7.18 47.35
CA ILE A 303 -49.92 -7.62 46.12
C ILE A 303 -48.94 -6.54 45.61
N GLU A 304 -49.24 -5.24 45.76
CA GLU A 304 -48.34 -4.15 45.35
C GLU A 304 -47.12 -3.96 46.26
N GLU A 305 -47.26 -4.17 47.57
CA GLU A 305 -46.12 -4.23 48.50
C GLU A 305 -45.26 -5.47 48.24
N GLN A 306 -45.89 -6.61 47.95
CA GLN A 306 -45.19 -7.83 47.54
C GLN A 306 -44.49 -7.68 46.17
N LYS A 307 -45.02 -6.85 45.26
CA LYS A 307 -44.36 -6.53 43.98
C LYS A 307 -43.09 -5.71 44.18
N ARG A 308 -43.13 -4.61 44.93
CA ARG A 308 -41.93 -3.81 45.23
C ARG A 308 -40.82 -4.65 45.86
N TRP A 309 -41.20 -5.55 46.75
CA TRP A 309 -40.29 -6.49 47.39
C TRP A 309 -39.65 -7.47 46.40
N LEU A 310 -40.41 -7.96 45.40
CA LEU A 310 -39.90 -8.85 44.35
C LEU A 310 -39.02 -8.10 43.33
N ASP A 311 -39.32 -6.83 43.05
CA ASP A 311 -38.49 -5.96 42.21
C ASP A 311 -37.13 -5.66 42.89
N GLU A 312 -37.13 -5.35 44.19
CA GLU A 312 -35.91 -5.18 44.99
C GLU A 312 -35.08 -6.48 45.08
N GLU A 313 -35.72 -7.65 45.07
CA GLU A 313 -35.05 -8.96 45.03
C GLU A 313 -34.41 -9.21 43.65
N MET A 314 -35.15 -8.93 42.57
CA MET A 314 -34.61 -9.03 41.23
C MET A 314 -33.38 -8.13 41.05
N GLU A 315 -33.42 -6.90 41.58
CA GLU A 315 -32.29 -5.97 41.55
C GLU A 315 -31.07 -6.52 42.31
N ARG A 316 -31.26 -7.11 43.50
CA ARG A 316 -30.19 -7.78 44.25
C ARG A 316 -29.59 -8.99 43.55
N VAL A 317 -30.41 -9.80 42.88
CA VAL A 317 -29.92 -10.93 42.06
C VAL A 317 -29.11 -10.43 40.86
N LEU A 318 -29.54 -9.34 40.23
CA LEU A 318 -28.80 -8.70 39.16
C LEU A 318 -27.47 -8.11 39.66
N ASP A 319 -27.42 -7.51 40.85
CA ASP A 319 -26.19 -7.03 41.48
C ASP A 319 -25.20 -8.16 41.76
N GLN A 320 -25.67 -9.35 42.16
CA GLN A 320 -24.79 -10.51 42.31
C GLN A 320 -24.24 -11.04 41.00
N ARG A 321 -25.07 -11.06 39.95
CA ARG A 321 -24.62 -11.46 38.60
C ARG A 321 -23.55 -10.49 38.10
N ARG A 322 -23.77 -9.19 38.25
CA ARG A 322 -22.74 -8.16 37.99
C ARG A 322 -21.48 -8.41 38.81
N GLY A 323 -21.62 -8.73 40.10
CA GLY A 323 -20.47 -9.02 40.96
C GLY A 323 -19.67 -10.27 40.58
N LEU A 324 -20.33 -11.31 40.07
CA LEU A 324 -19.67 -12.50 39.52
C LEU A 324 -18.94 -12.18 38.21
N GLU A 325 -19.57 -11.41 37.33
CA GLU A 325 -18.96 -10.94 36.08
C GLU A 325 -17.72 -10.07 36.35
N ASP A 326 -17.78 -9.18 37.35
CA ASP A 326 -16.61 -8.40 37.80
C ASP A 326 -15.49 -9.31 38.33
N LEU A 327 -15.82 -10.36 39.08
CA LEU A 327 -14.85 -11.32 39.60
C LEU A 327 -14.18 -12.11 38.47
N GLU A 328 -14.94 -12.55 37.48
CA GLU A 328 -14.41 -13.17 36.24
C GLU A 328 -13.52 -12.18 35.47
N GLY A 329 -13.93 -10.90 35.40
CA GLY A 329 -13.13 -9.82 34.84
C GLY A 329 -11.80 -9.60 35.56
N GLU A 330 -11.76 -9.70 36.90
CA GLU A 330 -10.52 -9.58 37.66
C GLU A 330 -9.62 -10.83 37.53
N LEU A 331 -10.20 -12.03 37.41
CA LEU A 331 -9.47 -13.27 37.13
C LEU A 331 -8.83 -13.26 35.74
N THR A 332 -9.58 -12.87 34.70
CA THR A 332 -9.04 -12.75 33.33
C THR A 332 -7.93 -11.70 33.26
N LYS A 333 -8.09 -10.54 33.92
CA LYS A 333 -7.00 -9.55 34.03
C LYS A 333 -5.76 -10.16 34.71
N ARG A 334 -5.91 -10.90 35.81
CA ARG A 334 -4.78 -11.61 36.46
C ARG A 334 -4.10 -12.60 35.51
N GLU A 335 -4.87 -13.39 34.76
CA GLU A 335 -4.33 -14.33 33.77
C GLU A 335 -3.53 -13.61 32.68
N THR A 336 -3.98 -12.44 32.21
CA THR A 336 -3.21 -11.65 31.23
C THR A 336 -1.89 -11.12 31.81
N ILE A 337 -1.87 -10.74 33.09
CA ILE A 337 -0.64 -10.29 33.77
C ILE A 337 0.33 -11.47 33.95
N LEU A 338 -0.18 -12.66 34.30
CA LEU A 338 0.61 -13.89 34.38
C LEU A 338 1.21 -14.28 33.02
N ALA A 339 0.44 -14.22 31.94
CA ALA A 339 0.94 -14.50 30.60
C ALA A 339 2.05 -13.52 30.17
N LYS A 340 1.93 -12.23 30.54
CA LYS A 340 3.01 -11.25 30.33
C LYS A 340 4.24 -11.58 31.15
N LYS A 341 4.07 -11.96 32.42
CA LYS A 341 5.18 -12.37 33.30
C LYS A 341 5.93 -13.57 32.72
N GLU A 342 5.20 -14.59 32.25
CA GLU A 342 5.78 -15.77 31.61
C GLU A 342 6.59 -15.42 30.35
N ALA A 343 6.11 -14.47 29.53
CA ALA A 343 6.85 -14.00 28.36
C ALA A 343 8.16 -13.30 28.75
N LEU A 344 8.13 -12.40 29.74
CA LEU A 344 9.36 -11.74 30.23
C LEU A 344 10.35 -12.74 30.82
N LEU A 345 9.86 -13.75 31.55
CA LEU A 345 10.70 -14.83 32.08
C LEU A 345 11.34 -15.67 30.96
N GLN A 346 10.63 -15.91 29.85
CA GLN A 346 11.19 -16.57 28.68
C GLN A 346 12.30 -15.74 28.03
N GLU A 347 12.10 -14.44 27.85
CA GLU A 347 13.13 -13.54 27.31
C GLU A 347 14.37 -13.48 28.22
N ARG A 348 14.16 -13.35 29.54
CA ARG A 348 15.22 -13.39 30.55
C ARG A 348 16.01 -14.70 30.47
N SER A 349 15.32 -15.84 30.41
CA SER A 349 15.98 -17.15 30.26
C SER A 349 16.76 -17.26 28.94
N GLY A 350 16.29 -16.61 27.87
CA GLY A 350 16.99 -16.53 26.60
C GLY A 350 18.33 -15.78 26.71
N LEU A 351 18.38 -14.68 27.45
CA LEU A 351 19.62 -13.94 27.74
C LEU A 351 20.57 -14.75 28.63
N GLU A 352 20.05 -15.46 29.63
CA GLU A 352 20.86 -16.36 30.47
C GLU A 352 21.46 -17.52 29.66
N ILE A 353 20.71 -18.10 28.71
CA ILE A 353 21.22 -19.12 27.80
C ILE A 353 22.33 -18.56 26.90
N LYS A 354 22.16 -17.34 26.36
CA LYS A 354 23.22 -16.68 25.59
C LYS A 354 24.48 -16.49 26.42
N ARG A 355 24.34 -16.00 27.66
CA ARG A 355 25.43 -15.84 28.63
C ARG A 355 26.16 -17.16 28.88
N LEU A 356 25.42 -18.25 29.03
CA LEU A 356 26.00 -19.59 29.21
C LEU A 356 26.78 -20.02 27.96
N ARG A 357 26.24 -19.80 26.76
CA ARG A 357 26.91 -20.15 25.50
C ARG A 357 28.18 -19.35 25.28
N SER A 358 28.19 -18.05 25.59
CA SER A 358 29.42 -17.23 25.50
C SER A 358 30.45 -17.64 26.55
N SER A 359 30.04 -18.00 27.77
CA SER A 359 30.93 -18.61 28.77
C SER A 359 31.58 -19.90 28.23
N GLN A 360 30.78 -20.79 27.65
CA GLN A 360 31.25 -22.06 27.09
C GLN A 360 32.21 -21.85 25.90
N ALA A 361 31.93 -20.88 25.03
CA ALA A 361 32.80 -20.53 23.91
C ALA A 361 34.18 -20.03 24.39
N LEU A 362 34.19 -19.07 25.31
CA LEU A 362 35.44 -18.55 25.89
C LEU A 362 36.22 -19.63 26.64
N SER A 363 35.54 -20.52 27.38
CA SER A 363 36.17 -21.67 28.03
C SER A 363 36.84 -22.60 27.03
N LYS A 364 36.21 -22.87 25.89
CA LYS A 364 36.79 -23.67 24.80
C LYS A 364 38.00 -22.97 24.15
N ASP A 365 37.93 -21.66 23.94
CA ASP A 365 39.03 -20.88 23.38
C ASP A 365 40.22 -20.85 24.34
N LEU A 366 39.99 -20.73 25.65
CA LEU A 366 41.02 -20.83 26.69
C LEU A 366 41.75 -22.17 26.67
N VAL A 367 41.02 -23.28 26.48
CA VAL A 367 41.63 -24.62 26.32
C VAL A 367 42.48 -24.68 25.04
N THR A 368 41.98 -24.12 23.94
CA THR A 368 42.68 -24.11 22.65
C THR A 368 43.97 -23.28 22.70
N LEU A 369 43.92 -22.08 23.31
CA LEU A 369 45.09 -21.23 23.54
C LEU A 369 46.10 -21.92 24.46
N SER A 370 45.64 -22.58 25.52
CA SER A 370 46.52 -23.34 26.42
C SER A 370 47.27 -24.44 25.66
N GLY A 371 46.58 -25.20 24.80
CA GLY A 371 47.22 -26.22 23.96
C GLY A 371 48.23 -25.65 22.94
N ARG A 372 47.97 -24.47 22.34
CA ARG A 372 48.94 -23.80 21.45
C ARG A 372 50.16 -23.30 22.23
N ILE A 373 49.97 -22.73 23.42
CA ILE A 373 51.07 -22.29 24.29
C ILE A 373 51.97 -23.48 24.64
N GLU A 374 51.39 -24.62 25.02
CA GLU A 374 52.15 -25.86 25.28
C GLU A 374 52.93 -26.34 24.04
N SER A 375 52.38 -26.18 22.83
CA SER A 375 53.10 -26.50 21.59
C SER A 375 54.29 -25.58 21.33
N LEU A 376 54.14 -24.28 21.56
CA LEU A 376 55.23 -23.31 21.44
C LEU A 376 56.31 -23.57 22.49
N GLU A 377 55.97 -24.05 23.68
CA GLU A 377 56.95 -24.46 24.70
C GLU A 377 57.79 -25.65 24.24
N ARG A 378 57.18 -26.62 23.56
CA ARG A 378 57.89 -27.75 22.95
C ARG A 378 58.79 -27.29 21.80
N GLU A 379 58.26 -26.50 20.87
CA GLU A 379 59.03 -25.93 19.75
C GLU A 379 60.21 -25.08 20.24
N LEU A 380 60.00 -24.24 21.26
CA LEU A 380 61.07 -23.48 21.91
C LEU A 380 62.13 -24.39 22.52
N SER A 381 61.73 -25.47 23.19
CA SER A 381 62.65 -26.43 23.80
C SER A 381 63.50 -27.14 22.74
N GLU A 382 62.90 -27.56 21.63
CA GLU A 382 63.57 -28.16 20.49
C GLU A 382 64.57 -27.20 19.82
N ARG A 383 64.15 -25.96 19.52
CA ARG A 383 65.02 -24.94 18.91
C ARG A 383 66.19 -24.55 19.84
N ASN A 384 65.94 -24.45 21.15
CA ASN A 384 67.03 -24.27 22.13
C ASN A 384 67.99 -25.45 22.18
N GLY A 385 67.50 -26.68 21.94
CA GLY A 385 68.34 -27.86 21.74
C GLY A 385 69.22 -27.75 20.50
N LEU A 386 68.62 -27.39 19.36
CA LEU A 386 69.33 -27.22 18.07
C LEU A 386 70.39 -26.12 18.12
N LEU A 387 70.11 -25.00 18.82
CA LEU A 387 71.06 -23.90 19.02
C LEU A 387 72.34 -24.37 19.72
N ARG A 388 72.25 -25.35 20.62
CA ARG A 388 73.43 -25.91 21.31
C ARG A 388 74.30 -26.77 20.39
N SER A 389 73.75 -27.26 19.29
CA SER A 389 74.43 -28.13 18.32
C SER A 389 74.77 -27.47 16.97
N SER A 390 74.44 -26.18 16.78
CA SER A 390 74.50 -25.51 15.46
C SER A 390 75.85 -24.83 15.16
N SER A 391 76.16 -24.65 13.87
CA SER A 391 77.29 -23.86 13.38
C SER A 391 77.14 -22.36 13.71
N ALA A 392 78.22 -21.57 13.67
CA ALA A 392 78.20 -20.14 14.02
C ALA A 392 77.22 -19.32 13.14
N GLN A 393 77.09 -19.66 11.86
CA GLN A 393 76.20 -18.98 10.92
C GLN A 393 74.72 -19.33 11.15
N ASP A 394 74.41 -20.61 11.41
CA ASP A 394 73.04 -21.07 11.70
C ASP A 394 72.57 -20.64 13.09
N SER A 395 73.51 -20.44 14.02
CA SER A 395 73.20 -20.08 15.40
C SER A 395 72.50 -18.72 15.54
N GLU A 396 72.78 -17.78 14.63
CA GLU A 396 72.14 -16.47 14.64
C GLU A 396 70.70 -16.53 14.11
N GLN A 397 70.47 -17.34 13.07
CA GLN A 397 69.13 -17.59 12.54
C GLN A 397 68.24 -18.31 13.56
N ILE A 398 68.77 -19.33 14.26
CA ILE A 398 68.04 -20.06 15.31
C ILE A 398 67.74 -19.13 16.50
N ARG A 399 68.64 -18.20 16.85
CA ARG A 399 68.39 -17.18 17.89
C ARG A 399 67.23 -16.26 17.52
N GLN A 400 67.17 -15.82 16.26
CA GLN A 400 66.06 -14.99 15.78
C GLN A 400 64.73 -15.75 15.82
N GLU A 401 64.71 -17.03 15.42
CA GLU A 401 63.51 -17.86 15.49
C GLU A 401 63.05 -18.11 16.94
N ILE A 402 63.97 -18.38 17.87
CA ILE A 402 63.65 -18.50 19.30
C ILE A 402 63.08 -17.19 19.83
N SER A 403 63.63 -16.04 19.43
CA SER A 403 63.11 -14.73 19.80
C SER A 403 61.66 -14.55 19.29
N ASN A 404 61.40 -14.92 18.03
CA ASN A 404 60.07 -14.83 17.43
C ASN A 404 59.06 -15.76 18.14
N LEU A 405 59.45 -17.01 18.44
CA LEU A 405 58.59 -17.96 19.16
C LEU A 405 58.30 -17.52 20.60
N ARG A 406 59.27 -16.89 21.29
CA ARG A 406 59.04 -16.28 22.61
C ARG A 406 58.05 -15.13 22.52
N GLN A 407 58.20 -14.26 21.54
CA GLN A 407 57.28 -13.15 21.32
C GLN A 407 55.85 -13.65 21.01
N GLU A 408 55.71 -14.69 20.18
CA GLU A 408 54.42 -15.34 19.92
C GLU A 408 53.82 -15.92 21.21
N LYS A 409 54.60 -16.70 21.97
CA LYS A 409 54.17 -17.26 23.27
C LYS A 409 53.69 -16.18 24.24
N ASP A 410 54.46 -15.11 24.40
CA ASP A 410 54.13 -14.01 25.30
C ASP A 410 52.85 -13.28 24.87
N SER A 411 52.62 -13.16 23.55
CA SER A 411 51.36 -12.59 23.03
C SER A 411 50.15 -13.50 23.27
N LEU A 412 50.29 -14.83 23.09
CA LEU A 412 49.22 -15.78 23.40
C LEU A 412 48.93 -15.88 24.91
N LEU A 413 49.95 -15.77 25.77
CA LEU A 413 49.75 -15.74 27.22
C LEU A 413 48.96 -14.52 27.65
N LYS A 414 49.24 -13.34 27.07
CA LYS A 414 48.46 -12.11 27.32
C LYS A 414 47.01 -12.31 26.88
N GLN A 415 46.77 -12.83 25.68
CA GLN A 415 45.42 -13.14 25.18
C GLN A 415 44.68 -14.14 26.09
N ARG A 416 45.36 -15.18 26.58
CA ARG A 416 44.77 -16.15 27.52
C ARG A 416 44.33 -15.49 28.82
N VAL A 417 45.19 -14.65 29.41
CA VAL A 417 44.85 -13.92 30.66
C VAL A 417 43.66 -12.99 30.42
N GLU A 418 43.65 -12.25 29.33
CA GLU A 418 42.52 -11.36 28.97
C GLU A 418 41.20 -12.11 28.80
N LEU A 419 41.20 -13.31 28.21
CA LEU A 419 40.00 -14.13 28.08
C LEU A 419 39.57 -14.76 29.43
N ASP A 420 40.52 -15.17 30.28
CA ASP A 420 40.21 -15.72 31.62
C ASP A 420 39.63 -14.64 32.54
N ASP A 421 40.17 -13.42 32.49
CA ASP A 421 39.65 -12.27 33.23
C ASP A 421 38.22 -11.92 32.79
N LYS A 422 37.95 -11.90 31.47
CA LYS A 422 36.60 -11.68 30.93
C LYS A 422 35.62 -12.76 31.40
N LEU A 423 36.05 -14.01 31.43
CA LEU A 423 35.21 -15.13 31.88
C LEU A 423 34.93 -15.06 33.39
N ARG A 424 35.92 -14.69 34.20
CA ARG A 424 35.77 -14.50 35.67
C ARG A 424 34.86 -13.33 36.03
N GLN A 425 34.95 -12.23 35.27
CA GLN A 425 34.12 -11.04 35.50
C GLN A 425 32.64 -11.29 35.18
N GLY A 426 32.32 -12.28 34.35
CA GLY A 426 30.94 -12.63 34.02
C GLY A 426 30.25 -11.69 33.03
N ASN A 427 30.97 -10.66 32.53
CA ASN A 427 30.52 -9.69 31.51
C ASN A 427 30.53 -10.34 30.11
N LEU A 428 29.70 -11.37 29.97
CA LEU A 428 29.66 -12.28 28.83
C LEU A 428 28.56 -11.91 27.83
N LEU A 429 27.76 -10.89 28.18
CA LEU A 429 26.72 -10.29 27.35
C LEU A 429 27.18 -8.90 26.91
N SER A 430 26.54 -8.37 25.88
CA SER A 430 26.72 -6.95 25.53
C SER A 430 26.23 -6.06 26.69
N PRO A 431 26.83 -4.88 26.95
CA PRO A 431 26.30 -3.94 27.94
C PRO A 431 24.85 -3.51 27.65
N GLU A 432 24.37 -3.64 26.42
CA GLU A 432 22.96 -3.45 26.07
C GLU A 432 22.10 -4.62 26.57
N GLU A 433 22.56 -5.86 26.39
CA GLU A 433 21.88 -7.07 26.85
C GLU A 433 21.86 -7.20 28.38
N GLU A 434 22.88 -6.70 29.08
CA GLU A 434 22.88 -6.64 30.54
C GLU A 434 21.87 -5.61 31.07
N ARG A 435 21.77 -4.45 30.40
CA ARG A 435 20.74 -3.45 30.71
C ARG A 435 19.34 -4.00 30.45
N THR A 436 19.14 -4.74 29.36
CA THR A 436 17.83 -5.35 29.09
C THR A 436 17.50 -6.45 30.10
N LEU A 437 18.46 -7.26 30.53
CA LEU A 437 18.25 -8.26 31.59
C LEU A 437 17.80 -7.60 32.90
N PHE A 438 18.44 -6.50 33.29
CA PHE A 438 18.04 -5.73 34.46
C PHE A 438 16.61 -5.14 34.33
N GLN A 439 16.28 -4.56 33.18
CA GLN A 439 14.93 -4.05 32.91
C GLN A 439 13.87 -5.15 32.93
N LEU A 440 14.21 -6.35 32.46
CA LEU A 440 13.32 -7.51 32.52
C LEU A 440 13.07 -7.92 33.97
N ASP A 441 14.10 -7.94 34.82
CA ASP A 441 13.96 -8.27 36.25
C ASP A 441 13.06 -7.24 36.98
N GLU A 442 13.29 -5.94 36.76
CA GLU A 442 12.41 -4.88 37.32
C GLU A 442 10.96 -5.00 36.84
N ALA A 443 10.77 -5.28 35.54
CA ALA A 443 9.44 -5.45 34.97
C ALA A 443 8.73 -6.69 35.53
N ILE A 444 9.45 -7.78 35.76
CA ILE A 444 8.92 -9.00 36.39
C ILE A 444 8.48 -8.71 37.82
N GLU A 445 9.29 -8.00 38.61
CA GLU A 445 8.95 -7.61 39.98
C GLU A 445 7.71 -6.71 40.03
N ALA A 446 7.59 -5.75 39.11
CA ALA A 446 6.41 -4.91 38.98
C ALA A 446 5.15 -5.73 38.64
N LEU A 447 5.27 -6.73 37.76
CA LEU A 447 4.16 -7.64 37.45
C LEU A 447 3.78 -8.52 38.65
N ASP A 448 4.75 -8.92 39.48
CA ASP A 448 4.47 -9.66 40.71
C ASP A 448 3.65 -8.84 41.71
N ALA A 449 4.04 -7.58 41.95
CA ALA A 449 3.25 -6.65 42.76
C ALA A 449 1.83 -6.44 42.17
N ALA A 450 1.71 -6.36 40.84
CA ALA A 450 0.42 -6.24 40.18
C ALA A 450 -0.45 -7.51 40.35
N ILE A 451 0.15 -8.70 40.31
CA ILE A 451 -0.54 -9.97 40.59
C ILE A 451 -1.05 -9.98 42.03
N GLU A 452 -0.23 -9.59 43.00
CA GLU A 452 -0.63 -9.51 44.41
C GLU A 452 -1.81 -8.56 44.63
N TYR A 453 -1.79 -7.37 44.02
CA TYR A 453 -2.91 -6.43 44.06
C TYR A 453 -4.20 -7.06 43.49
N LYS A 454 -4.11 -7.74 42.34
CA LYS A 454 -5.25 -8.45 41.76
C LYS A 454 -5.74 -9.58 42.67
N ASN A 455 -4.86 -10.27 43.38
CA ASN A 455 -5.22 -11.34 44.30
C ASN A 455 -6.02 -10.82 45.49
N GLU A 456 -5.62 -9.69 46.06
CA GLU A 456 -6.38 -9.07 47.15
C GLU A 456 -7.76 -8.60 46.64
N ALA A 457 -7.82 -7.97 45.45
CA ALA A 457 -9.08 -7.55 44.84
C ALA A 457 -10.04 -8.74 44.58
N ILE A 458 -9.53 -9.84 44.02
CA ILE A 458 -10.26 -11.09 43.81
C ILE A 458 -10.78 -11.63 45.15
N THR A 459 -9.92 -11.68 46.17
CA THR A 459 -10.28 -12.21 47.49
C THR A 459 -11.36 -11.36 48.15
N GLN A 460 -11.26 -10.03 48.08
CA GLN A 460 -12.25 -9.10 48.58
C GLN A 460 -13.62 -9.29 47.88
N ARG A 461 -13.63 -9.40 46.55
CA ARG A 461 -14.85 -9.61 45.76
C ARG A 461 -15.50 -10.96 46.07
N GLN A 462 -14.70 -12.02 46.21
CA GLN A 462 -15.19 -13.33 46.63
C GLN A 462 -15.80 -13.32 48.03
N ARG A 463 -15.22 -12.57 49.00
CA ARG A 463 -15.80 -12.41 50.33
C ARG A 463 -17.18 -11.73 50.26
N GLN A 464 -17.31 -10.67 49.46
CA GLN A 464 -18.59 -9.96 49.24
C GLN A 464 -19.67 -10.87 48.64
N LEU A 465 -19.32 -11.63 47.59
CA LEU A 465 -20.25 -12.56 46.92
C LEU A 465 -20.70 -13.70 47.83
N ARG A 466 -19.81 -14.24 48.68
CA ARG A 466 -20.20 -15.27 49.67
C ARG A 466 -21.18 -14.70 50.70
N ALA A 467 -20.95 -13.48 51.18
CA ALA A 467 -21.85 -12.81 52.11
C ALA A 467 -23.25 -12.57 51.48
N SER A 468 -23.29 -12.12 50.22
CA SER A 468 -24.56 -11.87 49.52
C SER A 468 -25.31 -13.17 49.20
N ALA A 469 -24.61 -14.25 48.82
CA ALA A 469 -25.23 -15.56 48.57
C ALA A 469 -25.87 -16.15 49.83
N SER A 470 -25.22 -15.98 51.00
CA SER A 470 -25.79 -16.39 52.29
C SER A 470 -27.07 -15.61 52.61
N MET A 471 -27.10 -14.31 52.33
CA MET A 471 -28.28 -13.46 52.52
C MET A 471 -29.44 -13.88 51.61
N LEU A 472 -29.17 -14.25 50.35
CA LEU A 472 -30.18 -14.77 49.44
C LEU A 472 -30.78 -16.09 49.91
N SER A 473 -29.97 -17.04 50.37
CA SER A 473 -30.48 -18.31 50.89
C SER A 473 -31.41 -18.10 52.10
N GLN A 474 -31.02 -17.20 53.01
CA GLN A 474 -31.87 -16.81 54.13
C GLN A 474 -33.17 -16.14 53.66
N TRP A 475 -33.10 -15.38 52.58
CA TRP A 475 -34.26 -14.72 51.99
C TRP A 475 -35.18 -15.66 51.21
N GLU A 476 -34.65 -16.62 50.46
CA GLU A 476 -35.41 -17.70 49.82
C GLU A 476 -36.22 -18.46 50.87
N MET A 477 -35.62 -18.75 52.03
CA MET A 477 -36.33 -19.36 53.16
C MET A 477 -37.47 -18.46 53.66
N ASN A 478 -37.24 -17.15 53.80
CA ASN A 478 -38.26 -16.18 54.22
C ASN A 478 -39.38 -15.99 53.17
N LEU A 479 -39.04 -16.01 51.88
CA LEU A 479 -40.00 -15.96 50.77
C LEU A 479 -40.89 -17.19 50.79
N MET A 480 -40.27 -18.37 50.89
CA MET A 480 -40.99 -19.64 50.94
C MET A 480 -41.91 -19.68 52.18
N ALA A 481 -41.46 -19.13 53.32
CA ALA A 481 -42.31 -18.95 54.48
C ALA A 481 -43.51 -18.01 54.20
N LYS A 482 -43.28 -16.84 53.59
CA LYS A 482 -44.36 -15.90 53.23
C LYS A 482 -45.35 -16.47 52.21
N LEU A 483 -44.86 -17.18 51.19
CA LEU A 483 -45.68 -17.87 50.20
C LEU A 483 -46.52 -18.98 50.86
N SER A 484 -46.00 -19.63 51.91
CA SER A 484 -46.75 -20.65 52.65
C SER A 484 -47.93 -20.09 53.46
N TYR A 485 -47.94 -18.79 53.75
CA TYR A 485 -49.07 -18.10 54.42
C TYR A 485 -50.15 -17.60 53.46
N LEU A 486 -49.91 -17.67 52.15
CA LEU A 486 -50.91 -17.27 51.15
C LEU A 486 -51.96 -18.37 50.97
N SER A 487 -53.20 -17.95 50.78
CA SER A 487 -54.26 -18.84 50.34
C SER A 487 -53.99 -19.36 48.92
N ALA A 488 -54.64 -20.46 48.56
CA ALA A 488 -54.52 -21.04 47.23
C ALA A 488 -55.02 -20.09 46.12
N SER A 489 -55.94 -19.17 46.40
CA SER A 489 -56.41 -18.13 45.46
C SER A 489 -55.34 -17.06 45.24
N GLU A 490 -54.75 -16.54 46.32
CA GLU A 490 -53.70 -15.51 46.24
C GLU A 490 -52.45 -16.02 45.51
N THR A 491 -52.04 -17.25 45.79
CA THR A 491 -50.90 -17.89 45.10
C THR A 491 -51.16 -18.07 43.61
N ARG A 492 -52.37 -18.47 43.23
CA ARG A 492 -52.76 -18.61 41.81
C ARG A 492 -52.79 -17.26 41.09
N ALA A 493 -53.31 -16.21 41.73
CA ALA A 493 -53.33 -14.87 41.14
C ALA A 493 -51.93 -14.30 40.96
N LEU A 494 -51.03 -14.53 41.92
CA LEU A 494 -49.63 -14.14 41.82
C LEU A 494 -48.93 -14.87 40.66
N LEU A 495 -49.13 -16.19 40.55
CA LEU A 495 -48.61 -17.00 39.46
C LEU A 495 -49.09 -16.51 38.10
N CYS A 496 -50.39 -16.23 37.92
CA CYS A 496 -50.90 -15.69 36.66
C CYS A 496 -50.26 -14.34 36.30
N LYS A 497 -50.16 -13.40 37.25
CA LYS A 497 -49.54 -12.09 37.01
C LYS A 497 -48.07 -12.20 36.59
N TYR A 498 -47.29 -13.06 37.24
CA TYR A 498 -45.88 -13.27 36.85
C TYR A 498 -45.75 -14.06 35.55
N PHE A 499 -46.65 -14.99 35.28
CA PHE A 499 -46.69 -15.70 34.02
C PHE A 499 -46.95 -14.74 32.86
N ASP A 500 -47.92 -13.84 32.98
CA ASP A 500 -48.19 -12.80 31.99
C ASP A 500 -46.98 -11.87 31.81
N LYS A 501 -46.32 -11.47 32.90
CA LYS A 501 -45.09 -10.66 32.82
C LYS A 501 -43.96 -11.40 32.10
N VAL A 502 -43.77 -12.69 32.36
CA VAL A 502 -42.79 -13.54 31.67
C VAL A 502 -43.15 -13.64 30.18
N VAL A 503 -44.42 -13.83 29.82
CA VAL A 503 -44.86 -13.86 28.42
C VAL A 503 -44.57 -12.54 27.73
N SER A 504 -44.92 -11.39 28.32
CA SER A 504 -44.63 -10.07 27.73
C SER A 504 -43.14 -9.83 27.54
N LEU A 505 -42.30 -10.19 28.53
CA LEU A 505 -40.84 -10.05 28.41
C LEU A 505 -40.28 -10.97 27.32
N ARG A 506 -40.81 -12.18 27.15
CA ARG A 506 -40.41 -13.10 26.06
C ARG A 506 -40.81 -12.57 24.69
N GLU A 507 -41.96 -11.90 24.58
CA GLU A 507 -42.37 -11.24 23.34
C GLU A 507 -41.47 -10.04 23.01
N GLU A 508 -41.12 -9.21 24.00
CA GLU A 508 -40.18 -8.10 23.84
C GLU A 508 -38.77 -8.59 23.46
N GLU A 509 -38.26 -9.63 24.13
CA GLU A 509 -37.00 -10.30 23.79
C GLU A 509 -37.02 -10.77 22.34
N ARG A 510 -38.10 -11.44 21.90
CA ARG A 510 -38.23 -11.93 20.52
C ARG A 510 -38.27 -10.78 19.50
N LYS A 511 -38.93 -9.66 19.82
CA LYS A 511 -38.93 -8.47 18.95
C LYS A 511 -37.52 -7.87 18.81
N LEU A 512 -36.79 -7.76 19.91
CA LEU A 512 -35.41 -7.28 19.89
C LEU A 512 -34.49 -8.23 19.13
N GLN A 513 -34.65 -9.55 19.29
CA GLN A 513 -33.90 -10.54 18.52
C GLN A 513 -34.11 -10.42 17.01
N LEU A 514 -35.35 -10.16 16.56
CA LEU A 514 -35.62 -9.93 15.14
C LEU A 514 -34.96 -8.63 14.64
N ALA A 515 -35.06 -7.54 15.40
CA ALA A 515 -34.42 -6.28 15.05
C ALA A 515 -32.87 -6.40 14.99
N LEU A 516 -32.28 -7.19 15.90
CA LEU A 516 -30.85 -7.49 15.85
C LEU A 516 -30.49 -8.29 14.60
N ALA A 517 -31.25 -9.33 14.25
CA ALA A 517 -31.00 -10.12 13.05
C ALA A 517 -31.13 -9.28 11.75
N GLU A 518 -32.07 -8.33 11.71
CA GLU A 518 -32.20 -7.38 10.60
C GLU A 518 -30.97 -6.46 10.49
N LEU A 519 -30.48 -5.92 11.61
CA LEU A 519 -29.26 -5.11 11.63
C LEU A 519 -28.01 -5.91 11.25
N GLU A 520 -27.91 -7.17 11.67
CA GLU A 520 -26.84 -8.09 11.27
C GLU A 520 -26.87 -8.33 9.75
N MET A 521 -28.05 -8.58 9.18
CA MET A 521 -28.21 -8.70 7.73
C MET A 521 -27.80 -7.43 6.97
N GLN A 522 -28.20 -6.26 7.46
CA GLN A 522 -27.80 -4.98 6.86
C GLN A 522 -26.28 -4.78 6.94
N LEU A 523 -25.65 -5.12 8.06
CA LEU A 523 -24.20 -5.05 8.20
C LEU A 523 -23.49 -5.97 7.20
N ASP A 524 -23.97 -7.20 7.01
CA ASP A 524 -23.43 -8.14 6.02
C ASP A 524 -23.57 -7.63 4.58
N GLU A 525 -24.68 -6.98 4.25
CA GLU A 525 -24.89 -6.35 2.94
C GLU A 525 -23.92 -5.19 2.72
N GLN A 526 -23.73 -4.32 3.72
CA GLN A 526 -22.74 -3.24 3.67
C GLN A 526 -21.31 -3.78 3.52
N GLN A 527 -20.96 -4.84 4.25
CA GLN A 527 -19.63 -5.48 4.11
C GLN A 527 -19.41 -6.05 2.71
N LYS A 528 -20.43 -6.70 2.11
CA LYS A 528 -20.36 -7.18 0.71
C LYS A 528 -20.17 -6.03 -0.28
N LEU A 529 -20.85 -4.90 -0.06
CA LEU A 529 -20.70 -3.71 -0.89
C LEU A 529 -19.29 -3.11 -0.79
N VAL A 530 -18.76 -2.97 0.43
CA VAL A 530 -17.38 -2.51 0.66
C VAL A 530 -16.40 -3.42 -0.06
N GLN A 531 -16.51 -4.74 0.12
CA GLN A 531 -15.64 -5.70 -0.57
C GLN A 531 -15.75 -5.57 -2.09
N TRP A 532 -16.95 -5.37 -2.64
CA TRP A 532 -17.14 -5.17 -4.07
C TRP A 532 -16.46 -3.89 -4.58
N LEU A 533 -16.59 -2.79 -3.83
CA LEU A 533 -15.96 -1.50 -4.17
C LEU A 533 -14.43 -1.59 -4.12
N GLU A 534 -13.86 -2.22 -3.09
CA GLU A 534 -12.41 -2.47 -2.99
C GLU A 534 -11.91 -3.26 -4.20
N ASN A 535 -12.67 -4.27 -4.63
CA ASN A 535 -12.31 -5.11 -5.77
C ASN A 535 -12.41 -4.36 -7.10
N ALA A 536 -13.41 -3.49 -7.25
CA ALA A 536 -13.53 -2.62 -8.41
C ALA A 536 -12.36 -1.64 -8.48
N LEU A 537 -11.99 -1.04 -7.33
CA LEU A 537 -10.84 -0.14 -7.24
C LEU A 537 -9.54 -0.86 -7.64
N ASP A 538 -9.25 -2.02 -7.07
CA ASP A 538 -8.09 -2.85 -7.42
C ASP A 538 -8.00 -3.11 -8.94
N ARG A 539 -9.12 -3.49 -9.56
CA ARG A 539 -9.17 -3.76 -11.02
C ARG A 539 -8.88 -2.50 -11.83
N THR A 540 -9.51 -1.38 -11.48
CA THR A 540 -9.27 -0.10 -12.17
C THR A 540 -7.82 0.37 -12.03
N GLN A 541 -7.18 0.15 -10.88
CA GLN A 541 -5.76 0.46 -10.69
C GLN A 541 -4.85 -0.38 -11.59
N LEU A 542 -5.10 -1.69 -11.68
CA LEU A 542 -4.32 -2.57 -12.56
C LEU A 542 -4.51 -2.24 -14.04
N ASP A 543 -5.73 -1.85 -14.44
CA ASP A 543 -6.02 -1.45 -15.82
C ASP A 543 -5.41 -0.09 -16.17
N THR A 544 -5.42 0.90 -15.27
CA THR A 544 -4.74 2.17 -15.50
C THR A 544 -3.23 1.99 -15.62
N ASP A 545 -2.60 1.14 -14.79
CA ASP A 545 -1.17 0.82 -14.88
C ASP A 545 -0.80 0.15 -16.22
N ARG A 546 -1.66 -0.73 -16.74
CA ARG A 546 -1.45 -1.34 -18.07
C ARG A 546 -1.56 -0.32 -19.19
N ARG A 547 -2.57 0.55 -19.16
CA ARG A 547 -2.74 1.62 -20.16
C ARG A 547 -1.53 2.56 -20.15
N LEU A 548 -1.04 2.94 -18.96
CA LEU A 548 0.16 3.74 -18.81
C LEU A 548 1.40 3.03 -19.38
N THR A 549 1.60 1.75 -19.04
CA THR A 549 2.72 0.95 -19.56
C THR A 549 2.66 0.83 -21.09
N GLN A 550 1.46 0.69 -21.65
CA GLN A 550 1.26 0.66 -23.10
C GLN A 550 1.62 1.98 -23.78
N GLN A 551 1.20 3.11 -23.21
CA GLN A 551 1.57 4.44 -23.71
C GLN A 551 3.08 4.67 -23.64
N GLN A 552 3.74 4.20 -22.57
CA GLN A 552 5.20 4.26 -22.45
C GLN A 552 5.89 3.42 -23.53
N LYS A 553 5.37 2.23 -23.86
CA LYS A 553 5.88 1.41 -24.97
C LYS A 553 5.73 2.12 -26.32
N GLU A 554 4.63 2.81 -26.57
CA GLU A 554 4.41 3.56 -27.80
C GLU A 554 5.33 4.78 -27.93
N HIS A 555 5.50 5.52 -26.83
CA HIS A 555 6.49 6.58 -26.74
C HIS A 555 7.91 6.06 -27.02
N GLU A 556 8.26 4.92 -26.43
CA GLU A 556 9.58 4.30 -26.62
C GLU A 556 9.82 3.90 -28.08
N ARG A 557 8.82 3.31 -28.75
CA ARG A 557 8.89 3.01 -30.20
C ARG A 557 9.12 4.28 -31.03
N SER A 558 8.50 5.39 -30.65
CA SER A 558 8.68 6.68 -31.33
C SER A 558 10.11 7.21 -31.17
N VAL A 559 10.69 7.07 -29.97
CA VAL A 559 12.09 7.42 -29.70
C VAL A 559 13.04 6.52 -30.50
N GLN A 560 12.78 5.22 -30.58
CA GLN A 560 13.57 4.29 -31.39
C GLN A 560 13.59 4.69 -32.87
N LEU A 561 12.44 5.07 -33.43
CA LEU A 561 12.35 5.58 -34.81
C LEU A 561 13.18 6.85 -35.01
N LEU A 562 13.14 7.79 -34.06
CA LEU A 562 13.94 9.01 -34.12
C LEU A 562 15.45 8.73 -34.04
N LEU A 563 15.87 7.82 -33.16
CA LEU A 563 17.27 7.40 -33.07
C LEU A 563 17.73 6.69 -34.34
N GLN A 564 16.87 5.89 -34.95
CA GLN A 564 17.17 5.23 -36.22
C GLN A 564 17.31 6.25 -37.36
N GLN A 565 16.42 7.24 -37.46
CA GLN A 565 16.57 8.35 -38.41
C GLN A 565 17.90 9.09 -38.20
N CYS A 566 18.33 9.30 -36.96
CA CYS A 566 19.64 9.92 -36.68
C CYS A 566 20.84 9.05 -37.09
N ARG A 567 20.70 7.72 -37.11
CA ARG A 567 21.73 6.78 -37.60
C ARG A 567 21.78 6.73 -39.12
N ASP A 568 20.62 6.53 -39.75
CA ASP A 568 20.52 6.28 -41.19
C ASP A 568 20.68 7.58 -42.01
N GLU A 569 20.19 8.71 -41.48
CA GLU A 569 20.45 10.04 -42.01
C GLU A 569 21.67 10.66 -41.33
N GLY A 570 22.84 10.08 -41.56
CA GLY A 570 24.08 10.76 -41.21
C GLY A 570 24.06 12.15 -41.83
N PHE A 571 24.04 13.21 -41.01
CA PHE A 571 24.11 14.61 -41.44
C PHE A 571 25.22 14.82 -42.50
N ALA A 572 26.28 14.01 -42.47
CA ALA A 572 27.36 14.01 -43.46
C ALA A 572 26.95 13.60 -44.89
N GLY A 573 25.95 12.72 -45.06
CA GLY A 573 25.43 12.33 -46.39
C GLY A 573 24.54 13.43 -46.98
N ARG A 574 23.67 14.00 -46.15
CA ARG A 574 22.79 15.13 -46.53
C ARG A 574 23.59 16.42 -46.74
N GLN A 575 24.62 16.65 -45.92
CA GLN A 575 25.55 17.77 -46.08
C GLN A 575 26.41 17.62 -47.35
N ARG A 576 26.91 16.42 -47.67
CA ARG A 576 27.61 16.18 -48.95
C ARG A 576 26.71 16.39 -50.17
N GLN A 577 25.43 16.04 -50.08
CA GLN A 577 24.46 16.37 -51.12
C GLN A 577 24.32 17.89 -51.29
N TYR A 578 24.13 18.65 -50.20
CA TYR A 578 24.06 20.10 -50.30
C TYR A 578 25.36 20.73 -50.81
N GLU A 579 26.52 20.24 -50.39
CA GLU A 579 27.84 20.69 -50.89
C GLU A 579 27.99 20.42 -52.40
N GLY A 580 27.53 19.26 -52.89
CA GLY A 580 27.49 18.96 -54.33
C GLY A 580 26.55 19.87 -55.11
N TRP A 581 25.37 20.17 -54.57
CA TRP A 581 24.42 21.12 -55.18
C TRP A 581 24.99 22.54 -55.22
N ILE A 582 25.63 22.99 -54.14
CA ILE A 582 26.29 24.30 -54.08
C ILE A 582 27.44 24.36 -55.09
N HIS A 583 28.22 23.29 -55.24
CA HIS A 583 29.30 23.24 -56.23
C HIS A 583 28.78 23.35 -57.66
N ASN A 584 27.71 22.62 -57.99
CA ASN A 584 27.09 22.67 -59.33
C ASN A 584 26.50 24.06 -59.62
N LEU A 585 25.74 24.63 -58.69
CA LEU A 585 25.21 26.00 -58.83
C LEU A 585 26.33 27.04 -58.94
N SER A 586 27.44 26.84 -58.23
CA SER A 586 28.62 27.71 -58.33
C SER A 586 29.32 27.57 -59.69
N GLN A 587 29.41 26.35 -60.24
CA GLN A 587 29.90 26.13 -61.60
C GLN A 587 28.99 26.82 -62.61
N GLU A 588 27.67 26.62 -62.55
CA GLU A 588 26.72 27.28 -63.44
C GLU A 588 26.85 28.81 -63.36
N LEU A 589 26.90 29.37 -62.15
CA LEU A 589 27.12 30.80 -61.93
C LEU A 589 28.44 31.28 -62.55
N ASN A 590 29.52 30.50 -62.42
CA ASN A 590 30.82 30.83 -63.02
C ASN A 590 30.79 30.73 -64.55
N HIS A 591 30.07 29.77 -65.12
CA HIS A 591 29.84 29.68 -66.56
C HIS A 591 29.05 30.92 -67.05
N TYR A 592 27.99 31.33 -66.35
CA TYR A 592 27.24 32.55 -66.69
C TYR A 592 28.08 33.82 -66.54
N LYS A 593 28.96 33.89 -65.53
CA LYS A 593 29.91 35.00 -65.37
C LYS A 593 30.94 35.04 -66.49
N ALA A 594 31.52 33.89 -66.87
CA ALA A 594 32.47 33.78 -67.98
C ALA A 594 31.82 34.16 -69.32
N ALA A 595 30.62 33.64 -69.59
CA ALA A 595 29.84 33.99 -70.78
C ALA A 595 29.50 35.50 -70.81
N ASN A 596 29.20 36.13 -69.66
CA ASN A 596 29.02 37.58 -69.59
C ASN A 596 30.31 38.37 -69.85
N VAL A 597 31.47 37.87 -69.44
CA VAL A 597 32.79 38.48 -69.75
C VAL A 597 33.13 38.33 -71.23
N GLU A 598 32.80 37.21 -71.86
CA GLU A 598 32.96 37.02 -73.31
C GLU A 598 32.02 37.92 -74.13
N LEU A 599 30.78 38.10 -73.68
CA LEU A 599 29.83 39.03 -74.31
C LEU A 599 30.21 40.51 -74.11
N THR A 600 30.93 40.84 -73.03
CA THR A 600 31.46 42.20 -72.81
C THR A 600 32.85 42.40 -73.43
N GLY A 601 33.58 41.33 -73.75
CA GLY A 601 34.92 41.35 -74.36
C GLY A 601 34.96 41.34 -75.89
N VAL A 602 33.85 41.01 -76.58
CA VAL A 602 33.79 40.92 -78.07
C VAL A 602 33.05 42.12 -78.71
N GLY A 603 32.87 43.21 -77.98
CA GLY A 603 32.22 44.45 -78.42
C GLY A 603 33.18 45.60 -78.76
N SER A 604 34.34 45.35 -79.38
CA SER A 604 35.14 46.42 -79.99
C SER A 604 35.83 45.95 -81.28
N MET A 605 35.23 46.33 -82.41
CA MET A 605 35.83 46.56 -83.74
C MET A 605 36.05 45.36 -84.69
N GLU A 606 35.01 45.10 -85.50
CA GLU A 606 35.02 45.00 -86.98
C GLU A 606 36.26 44.46 -87.73
N ARG A 607 36.12 43.43 -88.60
CA ARG A 607 35.76 43.53 -90.05
C ARG A 607 36.20 42.30 -90.92
N LEU A 608 35.29 41.89 -91.82
CA LEU A 608 35.49 41.58 -93.27
C LEU A 608 36.13 40.24 -93.77
N THR A 609 35.33 39.36 -94.44
CA THR A 609 35.22 39.21 -95.94
C THR A 609 34.99 37.76 -96.47
N ARG A 610 33.84 37.58 -97.16
CA ARG A 610 33.41 36.78 -98.37
C ARG A 610 33.54 35.24 -98.54
N CYS A 611 32.36 34.65 -98.85
CA CYS A 611 31.89 33.88 -100.06
C CYS A 611 32.78 32.79 -100.72
N SER A 612 32.29 31.68 -101.32
CA SER A 612 31.05 31.40 -102.07
C SER A 612 30.82 29.88 -102.34
N GLU A 613 29.54 29.49 -102.56
CA GLU A 613 28.94 28.50 -103.51
C GLU A 613 29.36 27.00 -103.47
N ASP A 614 28.52 25.98 -103.74
CA ASP A 614 27.28 25.90 -104.52
C ASP A 614 26.41 24.63 -104.17
N SER A 615 25.15 24.65 -104.62
CA SER A 615 23.96 23.74 -104.43
C SER A 615 24.11 22.22 -104.76
N PRO A 616 23.17 21.27 -104.43
CA PRO A 616 21.70 21.38 -104.65
C PRO A 616 20.70 20.57 -103.74
N GLY A 617 19.42 20.98 -103.79
CA GLY A 617 18.29 20.10 -104.20
C GLY A 617 17.64 19.04 -103.28
N VAL A 618 16.65 19.46 -102.47
CA VAL A 618 15.23 18.95 -102.41
C VAL A 618 14.85 17.55 -101.81
N ARG A 619 14.02 17.63 -100.75
CA ARG A 619 12.82 16.85 -100.29
C ARG A 619 12.92 15.51 -99.53
N GLY A 620 12.25 15.50 -98.37
CA GLY A 620 11.61 14.35 -97.70
C GLY A 620 10.96 14.76 -96.37
N VAL A 621 9.69 14.42 -96.16
CA VAL A 621 8.69 15.09 -95.28
C VAL A 621 8.51 14.40 -93.91
N GLY A 622 8.19 15.20 -92.87
CA GLY A 622 7.56 14.76 -91.61
C GLY A 622 7.39 15.91 -90.59
N GLN A 623 6.17 16.45 -90.45
CA GLN A 623 5.72 17.39 -89.40
C GLN A 623 4.96 16.61 -88.29
N PRO A 624 4.44 17.22 -87.20
CA PRO A 624 4.89 18.37 -86.38
C PRO A 624 4.86 18.03 -84.85
N ASP A 625 5.29 18.92 -83.94
CA ASP A 625 4.51 19.20 -82.71
C ASP A 625 5.01 20.37 -81.82
N LYS A 626 4.03 20.97 -81.14
CA LYS A 626 4.02 22.18 -80.29
C LYS A 626 4.86 22.09 -78.99
N PRO A 627 5.12 23.22 -78.30
CA PRO A 627 5.89 23.25 -77.06
C PRO A 627 5.01 22.99 -75.82
N PRO A 628 5.57 22.49 -74.70
CA PRO A 628 4.95 22.66 -73.40
C PRO A 628 5.79 23.50 -72.43
N ARG A 629 5.02 24.08 -71.52
CA ARG A 629 5.33 25.12 -70.54
C ARG A 629 6.06 24.54 -69.32
N SER A 630 6.98 25.32 -68.74
CA SER A 630 7.54 25.09 -67.40
C SER A 630 7.26 26.31 -66.50
N ARG A 631 6.02 26.42 -66.00
CA ARG A 631 5.68 27.39 -64.93
C ARG A 631 4.60 26.90 -63.96
N GLU A 632 3.99 25.73 -64.20
CA GLU A 632 2.93 25.19 -63.34
C GLU A 632 3.46 24.33 -62.15
N GLU A 633 4.60 23.64 -62.28
CA GLU A 633 5.10 22.72 -61.22
C GLU A 633 5.56 23.42 -59.92
N MET A 634 5.89 24.71 -59.98
CA MET A 634 6.38 25.45 -58.81
C MET A 634 5.26 25.91 -57.86
N ARG A 635 3.98 25.78 -58.26
CA ARG A 635 2.82 26.16 -57.42
C ARG A 635 2.08 24.97 -56.79
N GLU A 636 2.45 23.73 -57.10
CA GLU A 636 1.84 22.54 -56.47
C GLU A 636 2.57 22.06 -55.21
N LEU A 637 3.80 22.50 -54.96
CA LEU A 637 4.54 22.16 -53.73
C LEU A 637 4.15 22.98 -52.49
N VAL A 638 3.28 23.98 -52.63
CA VAL A 638 2.81 24.81 -51.51
C VAL A 638 1.45 24.35 -50.95
N ASN A 639 0.77 23.39 -51.60
CA ASN A 639 -0.54 22.88 -51.17
C ASN A 639 -0.59 21.34 -51.03
N THR A 640 0.47 20.73 -50.48
CA THR A 640 0.38 19.34 -49.99
C THR A 640 -0.24 19.33 -48.59
N PRO A 641 -1.31 18.54 -48.32
CA PRO A 641 -1.88 18.48 -46.98
C PRO A 641 -0.88 17.80 -46.04
N LEU A 642 -0.69 18.40 -44.86
CA LEU A 642 0.16 17.86 -43.79
C LEU A 642 -0.24 16.42 -43.39
N PRO A 643 0.70 15.61 -42.89
CA PRO A 643 0.43 14.25 -42.38
C PRO A 643 -0.72 14.23 -41.37
N SER A 644 -1.52 13.16 -41.39
CA SER A 644 -2.72 12.99 -40.55
C SER A 644 -2.47 13.09 -39.03
N THR A 645 -1.22 12.94 -38.58
CA THR A 645 -0.80 13.09 -37.18
C THR A 645 -0.67 14.56 -36.71
N TRP A 646 -0.75 15.53 -37.63
CA TRP A 646 -0.61 16.96 -37.35
C TRP A 646 -1.91 17.77 -37.55
N ARG A 647 -3.03 17.10 -37.90
CA ARG A 647 -4.34 17.72 -37.73
C ARG A 647 -4.65 17.73 -36.23
N ARG A 648 -4.91 18.92 -35.66
CA ARG A 648 -5.61 19.01 -34.36
C ARG A 648 -6.89 18.18 -34.48
N SER A 649 -7.01 17.16 -33.62
CA SER A 649 -8.27 16.47 -33.41
C SER A 649 -9.22 17.45 -32.74
N SER A 650 -10.01 18.13 -33.56
CA SER A 650 -11.15 18.92 -33.15
C SER A 650 -12.25 18.60 -34.15
N LEU A 651 -12.99 17.54 -33.87
CA LEU A 651 -14.45 17.40 -33.98
C LEU A 651 -14.85 16.04 -33.33
N PRO A 652 -16.09 15.91 -32.82
CA PRO A 652 -16.45 15.03 -31.72
C PRO A 652 -16.58 13.58 -32.17
N MET A 653 -16.10 12.62 -31.37
CA MET A 653 -16.65 11.27 -31.47
C MET A 653 -18.05 11.30 -30.85
N GLU A 654 -19.05 10.97 -31.67
CA GLU A 654 -20.31 10.43 -31.18
C GLU A 654 -20.00 9.21 -30.30
N GLU A 655 -20.19 9.36 -28.99
CA GLU A 655 -20.50 8.24 -28.13
C GLU A 655 -21.98 7.85 -28.31
N PRO A 656 -22.34 6.56 -28.19
CA PRO A 656 -23.73 6.15 -28.14
C PRO A 656 -24.40 6.75 -26.90
N ALA A 657 -25.38 7.62 -27.14
CA ALA A 657 -26.18 8.37 -26.18
C ALA A 657 -27.03 7.48 -25.25
N VAL A 658 -26.41 6.83 -24.26
CA VAL A 658 -27.13 6.10 -23.19
C VAL A 658 -26.58 6.41 -21.78
N MET A 659 -25.69 7.39 -21.60
CA MET A 659 -25.14 7.68 -20.27
C MET A 659 -25.08 9.17 -19.91
N GLU A 660 -25.96 9.99 -20.48
CA GLU A 660 -26.06 11.43 -20.18
C GLU A 660 -27.46 11.85 -19.71
N GLU A 661 -28.17 10.97 -19.00
CA GLU A 661 -29.44 11.32 -18.35
C GLU A 661 -29.36 11.38 -16.81
N LEU A 662 -28.20 11.11 -16.20
CA LEU A 662 -28.04 11.05 -14.75
C LEU A 662 -27.21 12.18 -14.13
N TRP A 663 -26.57 13.04 -14.92
CA TRP A 663 -25.76 14.16 -14.41
C TRP A 663 -26.46 15.53 -14.42
N LEU A 664 -27.59 15.68 -15.12
CA LEU A 664 -28.30 16.95 -15.29
C LEU A 664 -29.46 17.21 -14.30
N ARG A 665 -29.48 16.52 -13.15
CA ARG A 665 -30.51 16.75 -12.11
C ARG A 665 -29.98 17.17 -10.74
N ALA A 666 -28.69 17.50 -10.62
CA ALA A 666 -28.07 17.78 -9.32
C ALA A 666 -27.22 19.07 -9.25
N ALA A 667 -27.40 20.03 -10.17
CA ALA A 667 -26.78 21.34 -10.04
C ALA A 667 -27.72 22.45 -10.53
N GLY A 668 -28.61 22.89 -9.63
CA GLY A 668 -29.40 24.11 -9.78
C GLY A 668 -29.34 24.91 -8.48
N ASP A 669 -28.78 26.11 -8.59
CA ASP A 669 -28.98 27.30 -7.76
C ASP A 669 -28.19 27.48 -6.44
N VAL A 670 -27.05 28.15 -6.59
CA VAL A 670 -26.53 29.14 -5.63
C VAL A 670 -26.77 30.53 -6.23
N PRO A 671 -27.42 31.48 -5.52
CA PRO A 671 -27.52 32.85 -5.99
C PRO A 671 -26.33 33.71 -5.57
N ILE A 672 -25.87 34.52 -6.52
CA ILE A 672 -24.77 35.49 -6.47
C ILE A 672 -25.18 36.79 -5.71
N ASN A 673 -24.20 37.37 -5.02
CA ASN A 673 -24.22 38.63 -4.27
C ASN A 673 -24.83 39.86 -4.99
N ARG A 674 -25.42 40.77 -4.19
CA ARG A 674 -25.55 42.20 -4.51
C ARG A 674 -24.81 43.08 -3.49
N VAL A 675 -24.30 44.18 -4.03
CA VAL A 675 -23.35 45.20 -3.53
C VAL A 675 -23.98 46.17 -2.51
N VAL A 676 -23.15 46.76 -1.61
CA VAL A 676 -23.03 48.23 -1.28
C VAL A 676 -22.61 48.53 0.20
N GLN A 677 -21.43 49.17 0.31
CA GLN A 677 -20.96 50.29 1.18
C GLN A 677 -20.78 50.23 2.73
N THR A 678 -19.53 50.57 3.12
CA THR A 678 -18.98 51.46 4.18
C THR A 678 -19.59 51.55 5.59
N GLY A 679 -18.71 51.46 6.60
CA GLY A 679 -18.94 52.01 7.95
C GLY A 679 -17.83 51.68 8.97
N THR A 680 -17.16 52.73 9.45
CA THR A 680 -16.01 52.83 10.38
C THR A 680 -16.30 52.36 11.82
N GLY A 681 -15.29 51.87 12.57
CA GLY A 681 -15.37 51.74 14.03
C GLY A 681 -14.25 50.93 14.70
N SER A 682 -13.66 51.48 15.76
CA SER A 682 -12.38 51.12 16.40
C SER A 682 -12.56 50.58 17.85
N TRP A 683 -11.45 50.13 18.47
CA TRP A 683 -11.21 49.82 19.91
C TRP A 683 -11.69 48.43 20.39
N GLY A 684 -10.99 47.58 21.16
CA GLY A 684 -9.71 47.62 21.89
C GLY A 684 -9.86 46.85 23.23
N GLY A 685 -8.94 45.91 23.56
CA GLY A 685 -8.57 45.59 24.96
C GLY A 685 -9.03 44.28 25.67
N GLN A 686 -8.09 43.34 25.84
CA GLN A 686 -7.67 42.56 27.05
C GLN A 686 -8.65 41.72 27.92
N THR A 687 -8.34 40.39 28.00
CA THR A 687 -8.31 39.35 29.10
C THR A 687 -8.93 39.59 30.51
N PRO A 688 -9.08 38.57 31.41
CA PRO A 688 -9.42 37.12 31.29
C PRO A 688 -10.46 36.61 32.36
N LEU A 689 -10.97 35.36 32.18
CA LEU A 689 -11.52 34.34 33.12
C LEU A 689 -12.24 34.76 34.44
N PRO A 690 -13.36 34.12 34.88
CA PRO A 690 -13.26 32.78 35.50
C PRO A 690 -14.49 31.82 35.47
N VAL A 691 -14.17 30.53 35.67
CA VAL A 691 -14.85 29.45 36.44
C VAL A 691 -16.34 29.62 36.80
N VAL A 692 -17.18 28.68 36.35
CA VAL A 692 -18.48 28.37 36.99
C VAL A 692 -18.74 26.86 37.05
N LYS A 693 -19.07 26.39 38.27
CA LYS A 693 -19.55 25.05 38.65
C LYS A 693 -21.00 24.84 38.16
N SER A 694 -21.31 23.64 37.65
CA SER A 694 -22.66 23.25 37.27
C SER A 694 -23.47 22.69 38.46
N ARG A 695 -24.71 23.18 38.62
CA ARG A 695 -25.71 22.72 39.61
C ARG A 695 -27.09 22.60 38.95
N ARG A 696 -27.60 21.35 38.94
CA ARG A 696 -28.99 20.85 39.00
C ARG A 696 -30.07 21.16 37.94
N GLU A 697 -30.69 20.04 37.53
CA GLU A 697 -32.12 19.70 37.31
C GLU A 697 -33.07 20.51 36.39
N SER A 698 -33.56 19.76 35.38
CA SER A 698 -34.97 19.38 35.12
C SER A 698 -36.00 20.43 34.71
N ARG A 699 -36.64 20.17 33.55
CA ARG A 699 -38.08 20.35 33.28
C ARG A 699 -38.50 19.63 31.97
N ARG A 700 -39.51 18.75 32.05
CA ARG A 700 -40.44 18.38 30.95
C ARG A 700 -41.63 19.36 30.95
N PRO A 701 -42.39 19.52 29.83
CA PRO A 701 -43.73 18.86 29.68
C PRO A 701 -44.07 18.42 28.21
N SER A 702 -44.57 17.19 27.93
CA SER A 702 -45.98 16.71 27.68
C SER A 702 -46.75 17.36 26.50
N LEU A 703 -46.97 16.68 25.37
CA LEU A 703 -48.15 15.86 24.91
C LEU A 703 -49.31 16.63 24.23
N ASN A 704 -49.71 16.19 23.02
CA ASN A 704 -51.08 16.25 22.50
C ASN A 704 -51.35 15.18 21.39
N MET A 705 -52.57 14.59 21.39
CA MET A 705 -53.10 13.50 20.53
C MET A 705 -53.90 14.06 19.32
N GLY A 706 -53.69 13.63 18.05
CA GLY A 706 -54.38 12.58 17.26
C GLY A 706 -55.10 13.19 16.00
N PRO A 707 -55.69 12.46 14.99
CA PRO A 707 -55.47 11.12 14.44
C PRO A 707 -55.42 11.01 12.86
N LEU A 708 -54.97 9.86 12.34
CA LEU A 708 -55.29 9.15 11.06
C LEU A 708 -55.18 9.87 9.68
N ALA A 709 -54.27 9.37 8.82
CA ALA A 709 -54.59 8.96 7.44
C ALA A 709 -53.45 8.11 6.82
N SER A 710 -53.83 6.93 6.35
CA SER A 710 -53.09 5.96 5.54
C SER A 710 -52.71 6.50 4.15
N ASN A 711 -51.53 6.15 3.65
CA ASN A 711 -51.33 5.76 2.24
C ASN A 711 -50.00 5.01 2.05
N ASN A 712 -50.13 3.72 1.76
CA ASN A 712 -49.11 2.87 1.13
C ASN A 712 -49.17 3.11 -0.38
N ALA A 713 -48.01 3.22 -1.05
CA ALA A 713 -47.89 2.98 -2.48
C ALA A 713 -46.60 2.20 -2.75
N LEU A 714 -46.75 0.88 -2.84
CA LEU A 714 -45.81 -0.02 -3.50
C LEU A 714 -45.91 0.18 -5.01
N ILE A 715 -44.78 0.29 -5.71
CA ILE A 715 -44.70 0.21 -7.16
C ILE A 715 -44.15 -1.17 -7.53
N ASP A 716 -44.99 -1.98 -8.19
CA ASP A 716 -44.73 -3.32 -8.71
C ASP A 716 -44.25 -3.21 -10.17
N VAL A 717 -43.05 -3.72 -10.47
CA VAL A 717 -42.39 -3.64 -11.78
C VAL A 717 -42.53 -4.97 -12.51
N ARG A 718 -43.72 -5.25 -13.03
CA ARG A 718 -43.93 -6.26 -14.07
C ARG A 718 -45.06 -5.86 -15.01
N LYS A 719 -44.69 -5.22 -16.14
CA LYS A 719 -45.19 -5.48 -17.52
C LYS A 719 -44.85 -4.31 -18.46
N ASN A 720 -43.97 -4.58 -19.43
CA ASN A 720 -44.08 -4.08 -20.81
C ASN A 720 -45.11 -5.00 -21.53
N PRO A 721 -45.88 -4.63 -22.59
CA PRO A 721 -45.53 -3.82 -23.79
C PRO A 721 -46.62 -2.75 -24.13
N VAL A 722 -46.50 -1.83 -25.08
CA VAL A 722 -46.24 -1.88 -26.54
C VAL A 722 -45.69 -0.53 -26.98
#